data_AF-A0A1R3RB61-F1
#
_entry.id   AF-A0A1R3RB61-F1
#
_cell.length_a   1.000
_cell.length_b   1.000
_cell.length_c   1.000
_cell.angle_alpha   90.00
_cell.angle_beta   90.00
_cell.angle_gamma   90.00
#
_symmetry.space_group_name_H-M   'P 1'
#
loop_
_entity.id
_entity.type
_entity.pdbx_description
1 polymer ?
#
loop_
_entity_poly.entity_id
_entity_poly.type
_entity_poly.pdbx_seq_one_letter_code
_entity_poly.pdbx_strand_id
1 'polypeptide(L)'
;MEFQTTWIHSTTVDEIEVRRFGAFTTLPVRISKYNDIANNATQKLSCSWDASVGMRSSNLVTLAGDSGVNLVAYALAEALPDRMATAVRLAQLGQLCEAFCDQFGPQSRVEVYEMLSRCLDPCSIASSCSCSGACSKESGGKQAQLRTLASEVFAELIQVDREHGMLVWDLFRRNFATEPMSFGCRKRSPFRTLWPILEFSIALRLSDTDRIFLQDIRNVVDECLILNDEYWNTNGTEMCQTDFGSRMRGLSIDTERECLRSKIVALETRYLSLRAELYWKYPAESMRLRRWIEAAGVVMASYNYWRASSSSSAGSCSWSTTEWTRLDSRTSNNSLSSTQTFSGSYIDREGAATLTAPTTYISSLPPSPSVQILNQAPSALNTWTRASAPTVKCISSLVTSLQNATTILSDINADNSQRHNQRAAHTIFGASQATNSASYTFIQAMTDARTLSKPGLAIDILLDGFNRLYTGQSRELNWKFNAYVPSEAEYLSVIDETTGSLYSLVAKLLQAESCVPGRCQPDLVPLATLLARFVRVKEEYLSFSNRESKLLGSSGNEHAFSYPIVRLANARPDSRAQVSKFLFGHKETNKDSHCQCPKEAKGDACGYDVSYSCLMILLNDCGALRATREFLRETETSIEKEMMHLEKLTGEMNPSIRFLIAELREGLGC
;
A
#
# COMPACT_ATOMS: atom_id res chain seq x y z
N MET A 1 -15.17 6.77 36.21
CA MET A 1 -14.70 5.57 36.93
C MET A 1 -13.56 4.97 36.15
N GLU A 2 -12.32 5.14 36.60
CA GLU A 2 -11.19 4.40 36.05
C GLU A 2 -11.32 2.94 36.48
N PHE A 3 -11.75 2.08 35.55
CA PHE A 3 -11.63 0.65 35.75
C PHE A 3 -10.14 0.30 35.64
N GLN A 4 -9.46 0.12 36.77
CA GLN A 4 -8.06 -0.28 36.80
C GLN A 4 -7.85 -1.56 35.97
N THR A 5 -7.00 -1.46 34.95
CA THR A 5 -6.55 -2.62 34.19
C THR A 5 -5.78 -3.54 35.13
N THR A 6 -6.30 -4.75 35.38
CA THR A 6 -5.57 -5.76 36.15
C THR A 6 -4.50 -6.39 35.26
N TRP A 7 -3.26 -5.94 35.43
CA TRP A 7 -2.07 -6.55 34.85
C TRP A 7 -1.70 -7.81 35.64
N ILE A 8 -1.70 -8.98 34.99
CA ILE A 8 -1.57 -10.27 35.68
C ILE A 8 -0.17 -10.85 35.50
N HIS A 9 0.37 -10.77 34.28
CA HIS A 9 1.59 -11.45 33.89
C HIS A 9 2.83 -10.54 33.84
N SER A 10 2.69 -9.26 34.15
CA SER A 10 3.78 -8.28 34.12
C SER A 10 3.90 -7.43 35.39
N THR A 11 5.07 -6.81 35.55
CA THR A 11 5.35 -5.78 36.57
C THR A 11 5.78 -4.49 35.90
N THR A 12 5.47 -3.34 36.52
CA THR A 12 5.98 -2.03 36.08
C THR A 12 7.47 -1.94 36.34
N VAL A 13 8.21 -1.38 35.38
CA VAL A 13 9.61 -1.00 35.58
C VAL A 13 9.64 0.35 36.30
N ASP A 14 10.61 0.54 37.21
CA ASP A 14 10.77 1.81 37.91
C ASP A 14 11.07 2.94 36.91
N GLU A 15 10.35 4.07 37.01
CA GLU A 15 10.58 5.21 36.12
C GLU A 15 12.01 5.74 36.23
N ILE A 16 12.63 5.68 37.41
CA ILE A 16 14.03 6.07 37.61
C ILE A 16 14.95 5.18 36.76
N GLU A 17 14.67 3.88 36.69
CA GLU A 17 15.42 2.92 35.86
C GLU A 17 15.18 3.20 34.37
N VAL A 18 13.94 3.47 33.97
CA VAL A 18 13.60 3.83 32.58
C VAL A 18 14.35 5.08 32.13
N ARG A 19 14.35 6.14 32.95
CA ARG A 19 15.03 7.41 32.65
C ARG A 19 16.55 7.29 32.69
N ARG A 20 17.11 6.38 33.50
CA ARG A 20 18.57 6.15 33.61
C ARG A 20 19.21 5.84 32.25
N PHE A 21 18.50 5.13 31.37
CA PHE A 21 18.98 4.79 30.03
C PHE A 21 18.68 5.85 28.96
N GLY A 22 18.12 6.99 29.34
CA GLY A 22 17.76 8.07 28.41
C GLY A 22 16.42 7.85 27.69
N ALA A 23 15.64 6.84 28.08
CA ALA A 23 14.31 6.62 27.54
C ALA A 23 13.39 7.78 27.92
N PHE A 24 12.61 8.25 26.94
CA PHE A 24 11.79 9.44 27.07
C PHE A 24 10.29 9.16 26.89
N THR A 25 9.90 7.89 26.80
CA THR A 25 8.49 7.49 26.80
C THR A 25 7.74 8.08 28.00
N THR A 26 6.50 8.48 27.74
CA THR A 26 5.50 8.96 28.70
C THR A 26 4.54 7.84 29.13
N LEU A 27 4.61 6.69 28.47
CA LEU A 27 3.79 5.52 28.77
C LEU A 27 4.52 4.60 29.77
N PRO A 28 3.78 3.87 30.63
CA PRO A 28 4.38 2.98 31.60
C PRO A 28 5.04 1.77 30.93
N VAL A 29 6.33 1.57 31.19
CA VAL A 29 7.09 0.40 30.74
C VAL A 29 6.79 -0.79 31.65
N ARG A 30 6.58 -1.96 31.06
CA ARG A 30 6.28 -3.19 31.77
C ARG A 30 7.18 -4.33 31.31
N ILE A 31 7.51 -5.23 32.21
CA ILE A 31 8.27 -6.45 31.94
C ILE A 31 7.44 -7.69 32.33
N SER A 32 7.50 -8.72 31.51
CA SER A 32 6.89 -10.02 31.85
C SER A 32 7.53 -10.63 33.09
N LYS A 33 6.70 -11.21 33.97
CA LYS A 33 7.13 -12.05 35.10
C LYS A 33 7.85 -13.33 34.64
N TYR A 34 7.76 -13.65 33.35
CA TYR A 34 8.37 -14.82 32.73
C TYR A 34 9.62 -14.47 31.89
N ASN A 35 10.33 -13.39 32.25
CA ASN A 35 11.55 -12.95 31.57
C ASN A 35 12.61 -14.07 31.44
N ASP A 36 12.73 -14.94 32.45
CA ASP A 36 13.66 -16.08 32.40
C ASP A 36 13.30 -17.08 31.29
N ILE A 37 11.99 -17.32 31.07
CA ILE A 37 11.49 -18.16 29.98
C ILE A 37 11.83 -17.51 28.64
N ALA A 38 11.66 -16.18 28.54
CA ALA A 38 12.01 -15.41 27.35
C ALA A 38 13.50 -15.54 27.02
N ASN A 39 14.37 -15.29 28.00
CA ASN A 39 15.82 -15.39 27.86
C ASN A 39 16.27 -16.79 27.43
N ASN A 40 15.73 -17.83 28.07
CA ASN A 40 16.04 -19.22 27.73
C ASN A 40 15.59 -19.58 26.31
N ALA A 41 14.38 -19.20 25.92
CA ALA A 41 13.86 -19.42 24.58
C ALA A 41 14.71 -18.69 23.52
N THR A 42 15.13 -17.46 23.80
CA THR A 42 15.99 -16.67 22.92
C THR A 42 17.34 -17.35 22.71
N GLN A 43 17.97 -17.79 23.81
CA GLN A 43 19.27 -18.46 23.77
C GLN A 43 19.20 -19.80 23.01
N LYS A 44 18.17 -20.61 23.25
CA LYS A 44 17.99 -21.91 22.57
C LYS A 44 17.85 -21.76 21.06
N LEU A 45 17.04 -20.81 20.59
CA LEU A 45 16.87 -20.59 19.15
C LEU A 45 18.17 -20.05 18.52
N SER A 46 18.86 -19.12 19.20
CA SER A 46 20.17 -18.63 18.77
C SER A 46 21.20 -19.75 18.63
N CYS A 47 21.32 -20.64 19.62
CA CYS A 47 22.24 -21.78 19.53
C CYS A 47 21.87 -22.73 18.37
N SER A 48 20.57 -22.98 18.18
CA SER A 48 20.07 -23.84 17.10
C SER A 48 20.32 -23.22 15.72
N TRP A 49 20.16 -21.90 15.60
CA TRP A 49 20.49 -21.14 14.40
C TRP A 49 21.98 -21.19 14.09
N ASP A 50 22.84 -20.92 15.07
CA ASP A 50 24.30 -20.90 14.91
C ASP A 50 24.84 -22.26 14.46
N ALA A 51 24.31 -23.34 15.05
CA ALA A 51 24.65 -24.70 14.67
C ALA A 51 24.14 -25.08 13.27
N SER A 52 23.04 -24.48 12.82
CA SER A 52 22.33 -24.86 11.58
C SER A 52 22.75 -24.03 10.36
N VAL A 53 23.04 -22.75 10.52
CA VAL A 53 23.27 -21.82 9.39
C VAL A 53 24.76 -21.46 9.26
N GLY A 54 25.57 -21.78 10.27
CA GLY A 54 27.02 -21.50 10.31
C GLY A 54 27.34 -20.01 10.44
N MET A 55 26.36 -19.20 10.85
CA MET A 55 26.49 -17.77 11.10
C MET A 55 26.17 -17.50 12.56
N ARG A 56 27.04 -16.73 13.24
CA ARG A 56 26.78 -16.35 14.63
C ARG A 56 25.60 -15.38 14.70
N SER A 57 24.56 -15.77 15.41
CA SER A 57 23.42 -14.95 15.83
C SER A 57 23.85 -13.73 16.64
N SER A 58 25.02 -13.79 17.29
CA SER A 58 25.64 -12.64 17.96
C SER A 58 25.97 -11.45 17.05
N ASN A 59 26.02 -11.65 15.72
CA ASN A 59 26.30 -10.59 14.75
C ASN A 59 25.03 -10.04 14.08
N LEU A 60 23.84 -10.59 14.39
CA LEU A 60 22.64 -10.44 13.56
C LEU A 60 21.38 -9.96 14.32
N VAL A 61 21.55 -9.43 15.54
CA VAL A 61 20.55 -8.89 16.49
C VAL A 61 20.48 -9.73 17.77
N THR A 62 20.95 -9.14 18.87
CA THR A 62 20.74 -9.68 20.22
C THR A 62 19.46 -9.05 20.78
N LEU A 63 18.36 -9.81 20.80
CA LEU A 63 17.11 -9.40 21.47
C LEU A 63 17.30 -9.20 22.98
N ALA A 64 18.34 -9.82 23.55
CA ALA A 64 18.90 -9.50 24.84
C ALA A 64 20.04 -8.49 24.63
N GLY A 65 19.90 -7.23 25.05
CA GLY A 65 21.06 -6.34 25.11
C GLY A 65 22.17 -6.93 25.99
N ASP A 66 23.40 -6.42 25.92
CA ASP A 66 24.50 -6.81 26.84
C ASP A 66 24.15 -6.58 28.34
N SER A 67 23.04 -5.88 28.60
CA SER A 67 22.40 -5.67 29.89
C SER A 67 21.44 -6.79 30.35
N GLY A 68 21.17 -7.82 29.54
CA GLY A 68 20.21 -8.90 29.84
C GLY A 68 18.74 -8.56 29.58
N VAL A 69 18.46 -7.47 28.86
CA VAL A 69 17.11 -6.94 28.58
C VAL A 69 16.53 -7.58 27.31
N ASN A 70 15.58 -8.52 27.46
CA ASN A 70 14.90 -9.17 26.34
C ASN A 70 13.74 -8.34 25.80
N LEU A 71 13.88 -7.71 24.64
CA LEU A 71 12.83 -6.86 24.04
C LEU A 71 11.47 -7.54 24.00
N VAL A 72 11.41 -8.84 23.69
CA VAL A 72 10.14 -9.56 23.58
C VAL A 72 9.46 -9.69 24.95
N ALA A 73 10.22 -9.81 26.04
CA ALA A 73 9.67 -9.81 27.41
C ALA A 73 9.08 -8.46 27.83
N TYR A 74 9.55 -7.35 27.24
CA TYR A 74 8.98 -6.02 27.47
C TYR A 74 7.82 -5.71 26.50
N ALA A 75 7.95 -6.09 25.22
CA ALA A 75 6.92 -5.85 24.21
C ALA A 75 5.69 -6.75 24.40
N LEU A 76 5.90 -8.01 24.82
CA LEU A 76 4.85 -8.98 25.11
C LEU A 76 4.71 -9.18 26.63
N ALA A 77 4.71 -8.10 27.41
CA ALA A 77 4.76 -8.17 28.87
C ALA A 77 3.62 -9.01 29.48
N GLU A 78 2.42 -8.99 28.87
CA GLU A 78 1.25 -9.78 29.30
C GLU A 78 1.11 -11.13 28.58
N ALA A 79 2.18 -11.64 27.96
CA ALA A 79 2.17 -12.98 27.39
C ALA A 79 1.87 -14.04 28.47
N LEU A 80 1.03 -15.00 28.10
CA LEU A 80 0.72 -16.15 28.95
C LEU A 80 1.97 -17.04 29.13
N PRO A 81 2.15 -17.67 30.30
CA PRO A 81 3.36 -18.45 30.60
C PRO A 81 3.60 -19.61 29.63
N ASP A 82 2.54 -20.27 29.18
CA ASP A 82 2.54 -21.37 28.22
C ASP A 82 2.79 -20.92 26.77
N ARG A 83 2.59 -19.62 26.47
CA ARG A 83 2.78 -19.05 25.13
C ARG A 83 4.06 -18.23 24.99
N MET A 84 4.69 -17.84 26.10
CA MET A 84 5.85 -16.94 26.12
C MET A 84 7.03 -17.47 25.31
N ALA A 85 7.43 -18.73 25.54
CA ALA A 85 8.57 -19.32 24.85
C ALA A 85 8.36 -19.37 23.32
N THR A 86 7.19 -19.82 22.87
CA THR A 86 6.85 -19.93 21.45
C THR A 86 6.74 -18.56 20.78
N ALA A 87 6.13 -17.57 21.45
CA ALA A 87 6.03 -16.20 20.96
C ALA A 87 7.42 -15.56 20.76
N VAL A 88 8.34 -15.81 21.70
CA VAL A 88 9.75 -15.37 21.61
C VAL A 88 10.47 -16.03 20.45
N ARG A 89 10.33 -17.35 20.30
CA ARG A 89 10.96 -18.08 19.18
C ARG A 89 10.44 -17.60 17.83
N LEU A 90 9.15 -17.30 17.70
CA LEU A 90 8.56 -16.75 16.48
C LEU A 90 9.08 -15.35 16.15
N ALA A 91 9.11 -14.46 17.14
CA ALA A 91 9.61 -13.09 16.96
C ALA A 91 11.07 -13.10 16.54
N GLN A 92 11.90 -13.92 17.19
CA GLN A 92 13.31 -14.05 16.90
C GLN A 92 13.59 -14.74 15.55
N LEU A 93 12.82 -15.77 15.18
CA LEU A 93 12.93 -16.39 13.86
C LEU A 93 12.69 -15.37 12.75
N GLY A 94 11.68 -14.51 12.92
CA GLY A 94 11.37 -13.44 11.94
C GLY A 94 12.54 -12.47 11.77
N GLN A 95 13.15 -12.04 12.88
CA GLN A 95 14.31 -11.15 12.86
C GLN A 95 15.55 -11.81 12.24
N LEU A 96 15.84 -13.07 12.60
CA LEU A 96 16.97 -13.81 12.03
C LEU A 96 16.81 -14.02 10.52
N CYS A 97 15.58 -14.30 10.05
CA CYS A 97 15.28 -14.39 8.63
C CYS A 97 15.46 -13.04 7.90
N GLU A 98 15.02 -11.93 8.49
CA GLU A 98 15.20 -10.60 7.91
C GLU A 98 16.69 -10.20 7.86
N ALA A 99 17.42 -10.40 8.95
CA ALA A 99 18.86 -10.14 9.04
C ALA A 99 19.67 -11.06 8.10
N PHE A 100 19.22 -12.29 7.88
CA PHE A 100 19.79 -13.19 6.88
C PHE A 100 19.58 -12.66 5.46
N CYS A 101 18.40 -12.11 5.14
CA CYS A 101 18.14 -11.48 3.85
C CYS A 101 19.02 -10.24 3.61
N ASP A 102 19.25 -9.42 4.63
CA ASP A 102 19.96 -8.14 4.46
C ASP A 102 21.45 -8.29 4.11
N GLN A 103 22.02 -9.47 4.28
CA GLN A 103 23.39 -9.79 3.84
C GLN A 103 23.54 -9.89 2.32
N PHE A 104 22.42 -10.01 1.60
CA PHE A 104 22.43 -10.20 0.16
C PHE A 104 22.12 -8.89 -0.56
N GLY A 105 22.74 -8.69 -1.73
CA GLY A 105 22.43 -7.56 -2.61
C GLY A 105 20.95 -7.58 -3.07
N PRO A 106 20.39 -6.44 -3.54
CA PRO A 106 18.95 -6.32 -3.86
C PRO A 106 18.42 -7.40 -4.82
N GLN A 107 19.22 -7.83 -5.78
CA GLN A 107 18.85 -8.89 -6.74
C GLN A 107 18.86 -10.29 -6.11
N SER A 108 19.80 -10.57 -5.20
CA SER A 108 19.92 -11.84 -4.48
C SER A 108 18.95 -11.97 -3.30
N ARG A 109 18.45 -10.84 -2.75
CA ARG A 109 17.40 -10.84 -1.71
C ARG A 109 16.13 -11.53 -2.19
N VAL A 110 15.73 -11.30 -3.44
CA VAL A 110 14.53 -11.89 -4.04
C VAL A 110 14.58 -13.42 -3.96
N GLU A 111 15.69 -13.99 -4.39
CA GLU A 111 15.94 -15.44 -4.38
C GLU A 111 15.97 -15.98 -2.94
N VAL A 112 16.50 -15.22 -2.00
CA VAL A 112 16.53 -15.59 -0.56
C VAL A 112 15.12 -15.55 0.05
N TYR A 113 14.30 -14.54 -0.26
CA TYR A 113 12.90 -14.47 0.19
C TYR A 113 12.05 -15.60 -0.40
N GLU A 114 12.22 -15.91 -1.69
CA GLU A 114 11.58 -17.07 -2.31
C GLU A 114 12.02 -18.38 -1.67
N MET A 115 13.32 -18.52 -1.37
CA MET A 115 13.88 -19.67 -0.68
C MET A 115 13.28 -19.82 0.73
N LEU A 116 13.19 -18.72 1.50
CA LEU A 116 12.55 -18.68 2.82
C LEU A 116 11.06 -19.02 2.75
N SER A 117 10.34 -18.42 1.80
CA SER A 117 8.92 -18.70 1.55
C SER A 117 8.67 -20.18 1.25
N ARG A 118 9.51 -20.79 0.39
CA ARG A 118 9.48 -22.23 0.13
C ARG A 118 9.83 -23.06 1.36
N CYS A 119 10.75 -22.60 2.21
CA CYS A 119 11.08 -23.29 3.47
C CYS A 119 9.89 -23.27 4.45
N LEU A 120 9.06 -22.23 4.40
CA LEU A 120 7.91 -22.03 5.26
C LEU A 120 6.61 -22.67 4.72
N ASP A 121 6.64 -23.29 3.54
CA ASP A 121 5.49 -23.91 2.88
C ASP A 121 5.29 -25.39 3.30
N PRO A 122 4.13 -25.76 3.88
CA PRO A 122 3.83 -27.14 4.27
C PRO A 122 3.73 -28.12 3.09
N CYS A 123 3.38 -27.67 1.88
CA CYS A 123 3.20 -28.55 0.71
C CYS A 123 4.51 -29.00 0.06
N SER A 124 5.63 -28.32 0.36
CA SER A 124 6.93 -28.67 -0.22
C SER A 124 7.62 -29.86 0.46
N ILE A 125 7.01 -30.48 1.47
CA ILE A 125 7.46 -31.74 2.07
C ILE A 125 7.27 -32.91 1.08
N ALA A 126 6.35 -32.79 0.11
CA ALA A 126 6.06 -33.82 -0.89
C ALA A 126 6.94 -33.75 -2.16
N SER A 127 7.72 -32.68 -2.35
CA SER A 127 8.60 -32.53 -3.52
C SER A 127 10.07 -32.70 -3.14
N SER A 128 10.45 -33.92 -2.75
CA SER A 128 11.83 -34.35 -2.94
C SER A 128 12.10 -34.37 -4.46
N CYS A 129 12.84 -33.39 -4.95
CA CYS A 129 13.22 -33.24 -6.36
C CYS A 129 13.86 -34.54 -6.89
N SER A 130 13.19 -35.20 -7.83
CA SER A 130 13.76 -36.27 -8.67
C SER A 130 14.62 -35.67 -9.77
N CYS A 131 15.64 -34.92 -9.39
CA CYS A 131 16.40 -34.08 -10.32
C CYS A 131 17.82 -34.64 -10.45
N SER A 132 18.01 -35.52 -11.44
CA SER A 132 19.34 -35.96 -11.91
C SER A 132 19.99 -34.84 -12.71
N GLY A 133 20.62 -33.90 -12.02
CA GLY A 133 21.39 -32.81 -12.63
C GLY A 133 22.17 -32.08 -11.56
N ALA A 134 23.47 -31.88 -11.78
CA ALA A 134 24.43 -31.36 -10.81
C ALA A 134 24.02 -29.99 -10.23
N CYS A 135 23.30 -29.99 -9.11
CA CYS A 135 23.18 -28.83 -8.23
C CYS A 135 24.43 -28.76 -7.34
N SER A 136 25.00 -27.57 -7.22
CA SER A 136 26.15 -27.25 -6.38
C SER A 136 25.93 -27.73 -4.94
N LYS A 137 26.80 -28.60 -4.45
CA LYS A 137 26.64 -29.35 -3.19
C LYS A 137 26.73 -28.51 -1.91
N GLU A 138 27.08 -27.22 -1.97
CA GLU A 138 27.27 -26.38 -0.76
C GLU A 138 26.03 -25.57 -0.33
N SER A 139 25.13 -25.20 -1.25
CA SER A 139 23.95 -24.38 -0.92
C SER A 139 22.72 -25.17 -0.48
N GLY A 140 22.61 -26.45 -0.87
CA GLY A 140 21.49 -27.33 -0.51
C GLY A 140 21.41 -27.70 0.98
N GLY A 141 22.52 -27.65 1.72
CA GLY A 141 22.56 -27.98 3.15
C GLY A 141 21.89 -26.92 4.05
N LYS A 142 22.22 -25.64 3.84
CA LYS A 142 21.71 -24.52 4.66
C LYS A 142 20.19 -24.33 4.53
N GLN A 143 19.65 -24.53 3.33
CA GLN A 143 18.22 -24.45 3.07
C GLN A 143 17.45 -25.55 3.82
N ALA A 144 17.96 -26.78 3.82
CA ALA A 144 17.34 -27.90 4.55
C ALA A 144 17.36 -27.70 6.07
N GLN A 145 18.46 -27.15 6.60
CA GLN A 145 18.61 -26.87 8.03
C GLN A 145 17.69 -25.74 8.50
N LEU A 146 17.58 -24.66 7.72
CA LEU A 146 16.66 -23.55 8.00
C LEU A 146 15.19 -23.99 7.94
N ARG A 147 14.85 -24.85 6.97
CA ARG A 147 13.52 -25.46 6.87
C ARG A 147 13.18 -26.30 8.10
N THR A 148 14.14 -27.06 8.60
CA THR A 148 13.98 -27.87 9.81
C THR A 148 13.72 -26.98 11.03
N LEU A 149 14.54 -25.94 11.23
CA LEU A 149 14.39 -25.00 12.34
C LEU A 149 13.03 -24.27 12.31
N ALA A 150 12.62 -23.78 11.13
CA ALA A 150 11.33 -23.14 10.97
C ALA A 150 10.19 -24.13 11.28
N SER A 151 10.25 -25.35 10.75
CA SER A 151 9.22 -26.36 10.98
C SER A 151 9.05 -26.73 12.45
N GLU A 152 10.12 -26.72 13.23
CA GLU A 152 10.06 -26.94 14.68
C GLU A 152 9.28 -25.83 15.39
N VAL A 153 9.60 -24.56 15.09
CA VAL A 153 8.92 -23.39 15.69
C VAL A 153 7.43 -23.37 15.32
N PHE A 154 7.07 -23.68 14.06
CA PHE A 154 5.67 -23.73 13.64
C PHE A 154 4.92 -24.96 14.19
N ALA A 155 5.62 -26.10 14.37
CA ALA A 155 5.03 -27.26 15.02
C ALA A 155 4.70 -26.95 16.49
N GLU A 156 5.60 -26.29 17.22
CA GLU A 156 5.33 -25.83 18.59
C GLU A 156 4.15 -24.84 18.64
N LEU A 157 4.11 -23.89 17.71
CA LEU A 157 3.00 -22.94 17.60
C LEU A 157 1.64 -23.64 17.43
N ILE A 158 1.55 -24.64 16.53
CA ILE A 158 0.33 -25.43 16.33
C ILE A 158 0.01 -26.30 17.56
N GLN A 159 1.02 -26.83 18.24
CA GLN A 159 0.83 -27.65 19.43
C GLN A 159 0.26 -26.83 20.60
N VAL A 160 0.71 -25.59 20.77
CA VAL A 160 0.23 -24.69 21.82
C VAL A 160 -1.19 -24.22 21.55
N ASP A 161 -1.48 -23.79 20.32
CA ASP A 161 -2.82 -23.39 19.89
C ASP A 161 -2.99 -23.66 18.41
N ARG A 162 -3.71 -24.74 18.07
CA ARG A 162 -3.85 -25.16 16.68
C ARG A 162 -4.54 -24.10 15.81
N GLU A 163 -5.60 -23.48 16.31
CA GLU A 163 -6.39 -22.54 15.51
C GLU A 163 -5.68 -21.20 15.36
N HIS A 164 -5.20 -20.60 16.45
CA HIS A 164 -4.41 -19.37 16.37
C HIS A 164 -3.07 -19.59 15.70
N GLY A 165 -2.45 -20.75 15.91
CA GLY A 165 -1.16 -21.11 15.33
C GLY A 165 -1.20 -21.21 13.81
N MET A 166 -2.27 -21.78 13.25
CA MET A 166 -2.48 -21.79 11.79
C MET A 166 -2.68 -20.38 11.22
N LEU A 167 -3.37 -19.50 11.94
CA LEU A 167 -3.53 -18.10 11.55
C LEU A 167 -2.18 -17.35 11.57
N VAL A 168 -1.42 -17.48 12.67
CA VAL A 168 -0.11 -16.84 12.80
C VAL A 168 0.86 -17.38 11.76
N TRP A 169 0.86 -18.69 11.48
CA TRP A 169 1.66 -19.27 10.39
C TRP A 169 1.26 -18.67 9.04
N ASP A 170 -0.02 -18.67 8.66
CA ASP A 170 -0.41 -18.13 7.35
C ASP A 170 -0.03 -16.65 7.20
N LEU A 171 -0.17 -15.85 8.26
CA LEU A 171 0.27 -14.45 8.27
C LEU A 171 1.80 -14.32 8.16
N PHE A 172 2.56 -15.16 8.86
CA PHE A 172 4.02 -15.21 8.77
C PHE A 172 4.46 -15.59 7.35
N ARG A 173 3.86 -16.62 6.75
CA ARG A 173 4.11 -17.07 5.38
C ARG A 173 3.83 -15.96 4.36
N ARG A 174 2.67 -15.30 4.46
CA ARG A 174 2.32 -14.17 3.58
C ARG A 174 3.35 -13.05 3.65
N ASN A 175 3.92 -12.78 4.84
CA ASN A 175 4.96 -11.76 5.00
C ASN A 175 6.28 -12.13 4.29
N PHE A 176 6.62 -13.42 4.15
CA PHE A 176 7.79 -13.86 3.38
C PHE A 176 7.50 -14.12 1.89
N ALA A 177 6.23 -14.31 1.51
CA ALA A 177 5.80 -14.60 0.15
C ALA A 177 5.51 -13.35 -0.71
N THR A 178 5.37 -12.17 -0.10
CA THR A 178 5.24 -10.92 -0.86
C THR A 178 6.55 -10.59 -1.58
N GLU A 179 6.47 -10.40 -2.91
CA GLU A 179 7.54 -9.96 -3.82
C GLU A 179 8.41 -8.82 -3.23
N PRO A 180 9.67 -8.68 -3.68
CA PRO A 180 10.55 -7.59 -3.25
C PRO A 180 10.00 -6.28 -3.79
N MET A 181 9.63 -5.37 -2.88
CA MET A 181 9.20 -4.04 -3.26
C MET A 181 10.27 -3.32 -4.09
N SER A 182 9.75 -2.65 -5.11
CA SER A 182 10.35 -1.55 -5.86
C SER A 182 11.21 -0.60 -5.01
N PHE A 183 12.31 -0.15 -5.62
CA PHE A 183 13.18 0.92 -5.14
C PHE A 183 12.38 2.09 -4.52
N GLY A 184 12.68 2.40 -3.24
CA GLY A 184 12.39 3.70 -2.65
C GLY A 184 11.34 3.76 -1.54
N CYS A 185 10.48 2.74 -1.35
CA CYS A 185 9.53 2.74 -0.23
C CYS A 185 10.00 1.80 0.89
N ARG A 186 10.92 2.28 1.76
CA ARG A 186 11.15 1.64 3.07
C ARG A 186 9.98 1.96 4.01
N LYS A 187 8.78 1.44 3.70
CA LYS A 187 7.70 1.27 4.70
C LYS A 187 7.64 -0.19 5.13
N ARG A 188 8.76 -0.72 5.61
CA ARG A 188 8.72 -1.92 6.45
C ARG A 188 8.56 -1.42 7.88
N SER A 189 7.38 -1.60 8.46
CA SER A 189 7.32 -1.70 9.92
C SER A 189 8.03 -3.01 10.26
N PRO A 190 9.09 -3.02 11.09
CA PRO A 190 9.73 -4.24 11.61
C PRO A 190 8.75 -5.18 12.35
N PHE A 191 7.50 -4.73 12.52
CA PHE A 191 6.50 -5.30 13.41
C PHE A 191 5.30 -5.89 12.67
N ARG A 192 5.39 -6.17 11.35
CA ARG A 192 4.29 -6.84 10.63
C ARG A 192 3.89 -8.19 11.23
N THR A 193 4.85 -8.92 11.77
CA THR A 193 4.62 -10.18 12.50
C THR A 193 4.34 -9.96 13.99
N LEU A 194 4.56 -8.75 14.52
CA LEU A 194 4.36 -8.44 15.94
C LEU A 194 2.89 -8.58 16.34
N TRP A 195 1.97 -8.01 15.57
CA TRP A 195 0.55 -7.99 15.94
C TRP A 195 -0.07 -9.40 16.03
N PRO A 196 0.15 -10.31 15.06
CA PRO A 196 -0.29 -11.70 15.20
C PRO A 196 0.39 -12.44 16.37
N ILE A 197 1.68 -12.18 16.62
CA ILE A 197 2.40 -12.78 17.77
C ILE A 197 1.85 -12.24 19.10
N LEU A 198 1.50 -10.96 19.17
CA LEU A 198 0.87 -10.33 20.32
C LEU A 198 -0.51 -10.94 20.58
N GLU A 199 -1.35 -11.03 19.54
CA GLU A 199 -2.68 -11.68 19.61
C GLU A 199 -2.55 -13.12 20.14
N PHE A 200 -1.59 -13.89 19.63
CA PHE A 200 -1.29 -15.24 20.10
C PHE A 200 -0.83 -15.24 21.56
N SER A 201 0.13 -14.38 21.94
CA SER A 201 0.76 -14.40 23.27
C SER A 201 -0.23 -14.08 24.40
N ILE A 202 -1.22 -13.22 24.14
CA ILE A 202 -2.28 -12.88 25.11
C ILE A 202 -3.53 -13.76 24.98
N ALA A 203 -3.53 -14.74 24.07
CA ALA A 203 -4.66 -15.59 23.72
C ALA A 203 -5.92 -14.81 23.34
N LEU A 204 -5.77 -13.80 22.49
CA LEU A 204 -6.89 -13.01 21.98
C LEU A 204 -7.02 -13.17 20.47
N ARG A 205 -8.16 -13.70 20.02
CA ARG A 205 -8.49 -13.77 18.59
C ARG A 205 -9.23 -12.52 18.17
N LEU A 206 -8.61 -11.71 17.32
CA LEU A 206 -9.32 -10.61 16.67
C LEU A 206 -10.05 -11.13 15.43
N SER A 207 -11.31 -10.72 15.28
CA SER A 207 -12.04 -10.80 14.01
C SER A 207 -11.58 -9.71 13.05
N ASP A 208 -11.92 -9.80 11.77
CA ASP A 208 -11.57 -8.75 10.80
C ASP A 208 -12.24 -7.41 11.14
N THR A 209 -13.47 -7.46 11.68
CA THR A 209 -14.16 -6.30 12.24
C THR A 209 -13.43 -5.69 13.44
N ASP A 210 -12.82 -6.51 14.30
CA ASP A 210 -12.02 -6.01 15.43
C ASP A 210 -10.75 -5.32 14.95
N ARG A 211 -10.11 -5.86 13.90
CA ARG A 211 -8.91 -5.25 13.30
C ARG A 211 -9.22 -3.91 12.65
N ILE A 212 -10.37 -3.79 11.98
CA ILE A 212 -10.86 -2.52 11.44
C ILE A 212 -11.14 -1.53 12.57
N PHE A 213 -11.80 -1.98 13.64
CA PHE A 213 -12.10 -1.15 14.81
C PHE A 213 -10.83 -0.62 15.52
N LEU A 214 -9.76 -1.42 15.57
CA LEU A 214 -8.49 -1.08 16.22
C LEU A 214 -7.48 -0.40 15.29
N GLN A 215 -7.83 -0.14 14.03
CA GLN A 215 -6.90 0.32 12.99
C GLN A 215 -6.21 1.64 13.36
N ASP A 216 -6.93 2.59 13.97
CA ASP A 216 -6.36 3.89 14.34
C ASP A 216 -5.34 3.78 15.48
N ILE A 217 -5.61 2.95 16.49
CA ILE A 217 -4.62 2.63 17.54
C ILE A 217 -3.39 2.00 16.89
N ARG A 218 -3.60 1.00 16.03
CA ARG A 218 -2.51 0.29 15.36
C ARG A 218 -1.63 1.22 14.55
N ASN A 219 -2.23 2.12 13.76
CA ASN A 219 -1.52 3.08 12.93
C ASN A 219 -0.63 4.02 13.77
N VAL A 220 -1.14 4.51 14.92
CA VAL A 220 -0.39 5.38 15.82
C VAL A 220 0.80 4.64 16.45
N VAL A 221 0.60 3.39 16.85
CA VAL A 221 1.68 2.55 17.40
C VAL A 221 2.73 2.28 16.32
N ASP A 222 2.33 1.85 15.13
CA ASP A 222 3.25 1.57 14.01
C ASP A 222 4.07 2.82 13.64
N GLU A 223 3.47 4.01 13.57
CA GLU A 223 4.21 5.26 13.31
C GLU A 223 5.21 5.57 14.44
N CYS A 224 4.81 5.37 15.70
CA CYS A 224 5.68 5.61 16.86
C CYS A 224 6.91 4.69 16.86
N LEU A 225 6.74 3.41 16.55
CA LEU A 225 7.84 2.44 16.49
C LEU A 225 8.85 2.80 15.38
N ILE A 226 8.36 3.20 14.21
CA ILE A 226 9.21 3.65 13.09
C ILE A 226 10.03 4.90 13.47
N LEU A 227 9.40 5.89 14.10
CA LEU A 227 10.10 7.12 14.49
C LEU A 227 11.10 6.89 15.62
N ASN A 228 10.84 5.92 16.52
CA ASN A 228 11.83 5.50 17.51
C ASN A 228 13.08 4.95 16.83
N ASP A 229 12.94 4.12 15.80
CA ASP A 229 14.09 3.64 15.04
C ASP A 229 14.87 4.76 14.38
N GLU A 230 14.18 5.76 13.84
CA GLU A 230 14.84 6.93 13.27
C GLU A 230 15.61 7.72 14.34
N TYR A 231 15.00 7.98 15.50
CA TYR A 231 15.60 8.75 16.61
C TYR A 231 16.88 8.10 17.17
N TRP A 232 16.88 6.78 17.34
CA TRP A 232 18.01 6.07 17.94
C TRP A 232 19.14 5.77 16.95
N ASN A 233 18.91 5.90 15.63
CA ASN A 233 19.89 5.62 14.57
C ASN A 233 20.56 6.88 13.96
N THR A 234 20.29 8.10 14.44
CA THR A 234 20.74 9.38 13.84
C THR A 234 22.26 9.63 13.76
N ASN A 235 23.12 8.69 14.15
CA ASN A 235 24.59 8.81 14.05
C ASN A 235 25.17 8.27 12.72
N GLY A 236 24.36 7.59 11.90
CA GLY A 236 24.77 7.08 10.60
C GLY A 236 24.29 7.96 9.45
N THR A 237 25.14 8.16 8.43
CA THR A 237 24.81 8.84 7.16
C THR A 237 23.85 8.02 6.30
N GLU A 238 22.76 7.50 6.87
CA GLU A 238 21.79 6.65 6.18
C GLU A 238 20.41 7.31 6.09
N MET A 239 19.69 6.93 5.03
CA MET A 239 18.47 7.58 4.58
C MET A 239 17.38 7.60 5.66
N CYS A 240 16.85 8.79 5.91
CA CYS A 240 15.61 8.99 6.66
C CYS A 240 14.48 8.10 6.09
N GLN A 241 13.88 7.29 6.96
CA GLN A 241 12.85 6.31 6.61
C GLN A 241 11.44 6.92 6.55
N THR A 242 11.27 8.13 7.06
CA THR A 242 9.98 8.83 7.06
C THR A 242 10.00 10.12 6.25
N ASP A 243 8.81 10.55 5.83
CA ASP A 243 8.60 11.83 5.14
C ASP A 243 8.97 13.03 6.06
N PHE A 244 9.16 12.78 7.36
CA PHE A 244 9.48 13.77 8.40
C PHE A 244 10.98 14.06 8.48
N GLY A 245 11.86 13.08 8.71
CA GLY A 245 13.31 13.39 8.70
C GLY A 245 13.84 13.78 7.32
N SER A 246 13.15 13.40 6.23
CA SER A 246 13.48 13.90 4.89
C SER A 246 13.22 15.42 4.75
N ARG A 247 12.28 15.98 5.52
CA ARG A 247 12.02 17.43 5.62
C ARG A 247 12.93 18.13 6.63
N MET A 248 13.51 17.39 7.57
CA MET A 248 14.46 17.90 8.57
C MET A 248 15.91 17.94 8.05
N ARG A 249 16.14 17.38 6.85
CA ARG A 249 17.44 17.32 6.18
C ARG A 249 18.00 18.73 5.96
N GLY A 250 19.04 19.08 6.72
CA GLY A 250 19.69 20.41 6.71
C GLY A 250 19.66 21.16 8.05
N LEU A 251 18.97 20.64 9.07
CA LEU A 251 19.02 21.14 10.44
C LEU A 251 20.19 20.52 11.22
N SER A 252 20.56 21.09 12.38
CA SER A 252 21.57 20.45 13.24
C SER A 252 21.04 19.12 13.78
N ILE A 253 21.94 18.15 13.99
CA ILE A 253 21.62 16.81 14.52
C ILE A 253 20.79 16.91 15.81
N ASP A 254 21.11 17.86 16.68
CA ASP A 254 20.38 18.09 17.93
C ASP A 254 18.95 18.59 17.70
N THR A 255 18.75 19.45 16.71
CA THR A 255 17.41 19.97 16.34
C THR A 255 16.55 18.89 15.70
N GLU A 256 17.14 18.03 14.87
CA GLU A 256 16.45 16.89 14.26
C GLU A 256 16.01 15.87 15.31
N ARG A 257 16.90 15.54 16.25
CA ARG A 257 16.59 14.66 17.39
C ARG A 257 15.49 15.21 18.27
N GLU A 258 15.52 16.50 18.61
CA GLU A 258 14.50 17.10 19.46
C GLU A 258 13.11 17.13 18.78
N CYS A 259 13.09 17.30 17.46
CA CYS A 259 11.85 17.26 16.68
C CYS A 259 11.27 15.83 16.61
N LEU A 260 12.12 14.82 16.38
CA LEU A 260 11.72 13.41 16.43
C LEU A 260 11.21 13.02 17.82
N ARG A 261 11.92 13.43 18.88
CA ARG A 261 11.50 13.24 20.28
C ARG A 261 10.11 13.82 20.53
N SER A 262 9.91 15.09 20.15
CA SER A 262 8.63 15.79 20.30
C SER A 262 7.49 15.08 19.57
N LYS A 263 7.75 14.58 18.36
CA LYS A 263 6.75 13.85 17.57
C LYS A 263 6.40 12.48 18.16
N ILE A 264 7.39 11.74 18.67
CA ILE A 264 7.16 10.46 19.37
C ILE A 264 6.28 10.68 20.61
N VAL A 265 6.57 11.70 21.42
CA VAL A 265 5.75 12.06 22.60
C VAL A 265 4.33 12.48 22.21
N ALA A 266 4.18 13.22 21.10
CA ALA A 266 2.86 13.58 20.57
C ALA A 266 2.04 12.35 20.14
N LEU A 267 2.69 11.33 19.57
CA LEU A 267 2.03 10.07 19.21
C LEU A 267 1.59 9.27 20.44
N GLU A 268 2.39 9.22 21.50
CA GLU A 268 1.98 8.62 22.78
C GLU A 268 0.77 9.35 23.38
N THR A 269 0.77 10.69 23.31
CA THR A 269 -0.37 11.51 23.74
C THR A 269 -1.63 11.22 22.91
N ARG A 270 -1.48 11.09 21.59
CA ARG A 270 -2.57 10.72 20.67
C ARG A 270 -3.09 9.30 20.93
N TYR A 271 -2.20 8.36 21.25
CA TYR A 271 -2.60 7.01 21.64
C TYR A 271 -3.47 7.03 22.90
N LEU A 272 -3.09 7.82 23.93
CA LEU A 272 -3.88 7.98 25.14
C LEU A 272 -5.26 8.60 24.87
N SER A 273 -5.34 9.60 23.97
CA SER A 273 -6.62 10.21 23.60
C SER A 273 -7.53 9.24 22.85
N LEU A 274 -6.99 8.49 21.87
CA LEU A 274 -7.75 7.48 21.12
C LEU A 274 -8.26 6.37 22.04
N ARG A 275 -7.41 5.88 22.96
CA ARG A 275 -7.81 4.89 23.97
C ARG A 275 -8.98 5.40 24.81
N ALA A 276 -8.88 6.64 25.31
CA ALA A 276 -9.93 7.25 26.12
C ALA A 276 -11.23 7.42 25.33
N GLU A 277 -11.14 7.87 24.08
CA GLU A 277 -12.29 8.02 23.18
C GLU A 277 -12.99 6.68 22.95
N LEU A 278 -12.24 5.61 22.64
CA LEU A 278 -12.80 4.28 22.42
C LEU A 278 -13.51 3.77 23.67
N TYR A 279 -12.87 3.91 24.84
CA TYR A 279 -13.43 3.46 26.12
C TYR A 279 -14.73 4.19 26.47
N TRP A 280 -14.81 5.47 26.11
CA TRP A 280 -16.00 6.29 26.33
C TRP A 280 -17.12 5.98 25.33
N LYS A 281 -16.79 5.94 24.04
CA LYS A 281 -17.75 5.84 22.94
C LYS A 281 -18.30 4.42 22.75
N TYR A 282 -17.49 3.41 23.02
CA TYR A 282 -17.81 1.99 22.79
C TYR A 282 -17.46 1.15 24.02
N PRO A 283 -18.17 1.29 25.15
CA PRO A 283 -17.78 0.67 26.42
C PRO A 283 -17.80 -0.86 26.38
N ALA A 284 -18.71 -1.48 25.64
CA ALA A 284 -18.82 -2.94 25.56
C ALA A 284 -17.70 -3.55 24.71
N GLU A 285 -17.47 -3.00 23.52
CA GLU A 285 -16.41 -3.40 22.59
C GLU A 285 -15.03 -3.12 23.20
N SER A 286 -14.87 -1.97 23.83
CA SER A 286 -13.64 -1.59 24.53
C SER A 286 -13.33 -2.50 25.70
N MET A 287 -14.33 -2.98 26.45
CA MET A 287 -14.09 -3.97 27.51
C MET A 287 -13.56 -5.29 26.94
N ARG A 288 -14.13 -5.76 25.82
CA ARG A 288 -13.68 -6.99 25.16
C ARG A 288 -12.27 -6.85 24.58
N LEU A 289 -11.95 -5.70 24.00
CA LEU A 289 -10.67 -5.44 23.32
C LEU A 289 -9.62 -4.77 24.21
N ARG A 290 -9.94 -4.47 25.47
CA ARG A 290 -9.08 -3.77 26.44
C ARG A 290 -7.69 -4.37 26.53
N ARG A 291 -7.60 -5.70 26.62
CA ARG A 291 -6.32 -6.41 26.75
C ARG A 291 -5.38 -6.12 25.58
N TRP A 292 -5.92 -6.03 24.36
CA TRP A 292 -5.14 -5.70 23.17
C TRP A 292 -4.73 -4.23 23.16
N ILE A 293 -5.69 -3.33 23.44
CA ILE A 293 -5.46 -1.89 23.46
C ILE A 293 -4.34 -1.56 24.45
N GLU A 294 -4.44 -2.04 25.68
CA GLU A 294 -3.45 -1.79 26.72
C GLU A 294 -2.09 -2.41 26.39
N ALA A 295 -2.06 -3.61 25.80
CA ALA A 295 -0.81 -4.23 25.36
C ALA A 295 -0.13 -3.46 24.21
N ALA A 296 -0.90 -2.82 23.32
CA ALA A 296 -0.34 -1.97 22.26
C ALA A 296 0.38 -0.73 22.84
N GLY A 297 -0.14 -0.13 23.91
CA GLY A 297 0.55 0.94 24.63
C GLY A 297 1.84 0.48 25.31
N VAL A 298 1.85 -0.75 25.86
CA VAL A 298 3.07 -1.34 26.41
C VAL A 298 4.13 -1.56 25.33
N VAL A 299 3.74 -2.03 24.14
CA VAL A 299 4.66 -2.17 22.99
C VAL A 299 5.34 -0.83 22.66
N MET A 300 4.60 0.27 22.61
CA MET A 300 5.16 1.61 22.35
C MET A 300 6.20 2.01 23.41
N ALA A 301 5.84 1.88 24.69
CA ALA A 301 6.70 2.26 25.83
C ALA A 301 7.98 1.41 25.87
N SER A 302 7.80 0.10 25.77
CA SER A 302 8.84 -0.91 25.85
C SER A 302 9.86 -0.77 24.71
N TYR A 303 9.42 -0.35 23.53
CA TYR A 303 10.31 -0.18 22.39
C TYR A 303 11.28 1.00 22.56
N ASN A 304 10.78 2.15 23.03
CA ASN A 304 11.61 3.31 23.35
C ASN A 304 12.64 2.96 24.45
N TYR A 305 12.18 2.30 25.51
CA TYR A 305 13.04 1.87 26.61
C TYR A 305 14.14 0.90 26.16
N TRP A 306 13.76 -0.14 25.40
CA TRP A 306 14.72 -1.11 24.90
C TRP A 306 15.78 -0.47 24.01
N ARG A 307 15.38 0.41 23.07
CA ARG A 307 16.35 1.14 22.22
C ARG A 307 17.31 1.98 23.06
N ALA A 308 16.79 2.73 24.04
CA ALA A 308 17.61 3.54 24.94
C ALA A 308 18.63 2.70 25.73
N SER A 309 18.20 1.54 26.25
CA SER A 309 19.06 0.62 27.01
C SER A 309 20.12 -0.05 26.15
N SER A 310 19.82 -0.35 24.89
CA SER A 310 20.72 -1.03 23.94
C SER A 310 21.78 -0.09 23.36
N SER A 311 21.43 1.18 23.14
CA SER A 311 22.36 2.21 22.70
C SER A 311 23.35 2.65 23.79
N SER A 312 23.05 2.38 25.06
CA SER A 312 23.85 2.80 26.21
C SER A 312 24.97 1.81 26.59
N SER A 313 24.93 0.56 26.12
CA SER A 313 25.83 -0.52 26.56
C SER A 313 26.79 -1.09 25.49
N ALA A 314 26.74 -0.64 24.23
CA ALA A 314 27.65 -1.14 23.19
C ALA A 314 28.69 -0.08 22.79
N GLY A 315 29.96 -0.35 23.10
CA GLY A 315 31.07 0.28 22.39
C GLY A 315 31.01 -0.11 20.91
N SER A 316 30.84 0.87 20.03
CA SER A 316 31.08 0.84 18.58
C SER A 316 31.05 -0.57 17.93
N CYS A 317 29.87 -1.18 17.80
CA CYS A 317 29.62 -2.14 16.73
C CYS A 317 28.89 -1.45 15.59
N SER A 318 29.69 -0.80 14.75
CA SER A 318 29.33 -0.32 13.42
C SER A 318 29.15 -1.51 12.49
N TRP A 319 27.96 -1.70 11.92
CA TRP A 319 27.86 -2.30 10.59
C TRP A 319 27.59 -1.18 9.59
N SER A 320 28.67 -0.78 8.95
CA SER A 320 28.73 0.13 7.81
C SER A 320 28.26 -0.60 6.55
N THR A 321 27.31 -0.03 5.82
CA THR A 321 26.95 -0.42 4.45
C THR A 321 27.95 0.14 3.41
N THR A 322 29.25 0.22 3.73
CA THR A 322 30.25 0.81 2.83
C THR A 322 31.54 0.02 2.78
N GLU A 323 31.58 -1.00 1.92
CA GLU A 323 32.77 -1.31 1.14
C GLU A 323 32.32 -1.35 -0.31
N TRP A 324 32.82 -0.43 -1.13
CA TRP A 324 33.07 -0.50 -2.60
C TRP A 324 33.17 0.93 -3.17
N THR A 325 34.09 1.74 -2.65
CA THR A 325 34.74 2.80 -3.45
C THR A 325 36.14 3.07 -2.90
N ARG A 326 37.15 2.42 -3.49
CA ARG A 326 38.45 2.97 -3.92
C ARG A 326 39.49 1.85 -4.00
N LEU A 327 39.77 1.40 -5.22
CA LEU A 327 41.12 1.08 -5.63
C LEU A 327 41.36 1.63 -7.04
N ASP A 328 42.09 2.73 -7.06
CA ASP A 328 42.95 3.32 -8.09
C ASP A 328 42.69 3.14 -9.58
N SER A 329 42.49 4.32 -10.19
CA SER A 329 43.08 4.76 -11.44
C SER A 329 44.39 4.07 -11.83
N ARG A 330 44.40 3.42 -12.99
CA ARG A 330 45.56 3.38 -13.89
C ARG A 330 45.12 3.65 -15.32
N THR A 331 45.52 4.81 -15.82
CA THR A 331 45.62 5.16 -17.22
C THR A 331 46.42 4.12 -18.00
N SER A 332 45.89 3.67 -19.13
CA SER A 332 46.69 3.16 -20.26
C SER A 332 45.91 3.40 -21.54
N ASN A 333 46.44 4.31 -22.35
CA ASN A 333 46.02 4.57 -23.71
C ASN A 333 46.14 3.30 -24.56
N ASN A 334 45.15 3.05 -25.42
CA ASN A 334 45.42 2.62 -26.79
C ASN A 334 44.23 2.94 -27.70
N SER A 335 44.58 3.30 -28.92
CA SER A 335 43.79 4.00 -29.92
C SER A 335 43.15 3.08 -30.97
N LEU A 336 42.15 3.64 -31.66
CA LEU A 336 41.72 3.41 -33.06
C LEU A 336 41.12 2.05 -33.46
N SER A 337 39.81 2.05 -33.74
CA SER A 337 39.23 2.12 -35.11
C SER A 337 38.02 1.20 -35.31
N SER A 338 36.96 1.77 -35.92
CA SER A 338 35.94 1.19 -36.82
C SER A 338 35.38 -0.21 -36.47
N THR A 339 34.08 -0.44 -36.34
CA THR A 339 33.08 -0.28 -37.43
C THR A 339 31.68 -0.41 -36.83
N GLN A 340 30.75 0.40 -37.33
CA GLN A 340 29.34 0.38 -36.98
C GLN A 340 28.68 -0.98 -37.27
N THR A 341 27.97 -1.52 -36.29
CA THR A 341 26.75 -2.32 -36.51
C THR A 341 25.70 -1.83 -35.53
N PHE A 342 24.63 -1.27 -36.09
CA PHE A 342 23.53 -0.63 -35.38
C PHE A 342 22.66 -1.73 -34.75
N SER A 343 22.93 -2.06 -33.48
CA SER A 343 22.00 -2.81 -32.62
C SER A 343 21.76 -1.96 -31.38
N GLY A 344 20.64 -1.24 -31.37
CA GLY A 344 20.28 -0.33 -30.28
C GLY A 344 19.84 -1.09 -29.04
N SER A 345 20.78 -1.54 -28.22
CA SER A 345 20.55 -1.82 -26.80
C SER A 345 21.19 -0.70 -25.97
N TYR A 346 20.53 0.45 -25.92
CA TYR A 346 20.88 1.51 -24.99
C TYR A 346 19.69 1.81 -24.08
N ILE A 347 19.45 0.92 -23.13
CA ILE A 347 18.93 1.34 -21.83
C ILE A 347 19.88 0.75 -20.80
N ASP A 348 20.78 1.60 -20.32
CA ASP A 348 21.59 1.33 -19.14
C ASP A 348 20.66 1.05 -17.96
N ARG A 349 20.98 0.05 -17.12
CA ARG A 349 20.08 -0.42 -16.03
C ARG A 349 19.72 0.71 -15.04
N GLU A 350 20.57 1.72 -14.92
CA GLU A 350 20.35 2.94 -14.12
C GLU A 350 19.35 3.93 -14.77
N GLY A 351 19.34 4.01 -16.11
CA GLY A 351 18.41 4.83 -16.87
C GLY A 351 16.97 4.29 -16.82
N ALA A 352 16.80 2.96 -16.81
CA ALA A 352 15.50 2.31 -16.69
C ALA A 352 14.78 2.63 -15.37
N ALA A 353 15.55 2.69 -14.26
CA ALA A 353 15.01 3.00 -12.93
C ALA A 353 14.53 4.45 -12.82
N THR A 354 15.28 5.40 -13.39
CA THR A 354 14.89 6.82 -13.42
C THR A 354 13.64 7.03 -14.28
N LEU A 355 13.55 6.33 -15.42
CA LEU A 355 12.46 6.44 -16.37
C LEU A 355 11.11 5.94 -15.83
N THR A 356 11.13 4.91 -14.99
CA THR A 356 9.92 4.24 -14.47
C THR A 356 9.60 4.61 -13.01
N ALA A 357 10.42 5.43 -12.35
CA ALA A 357 10.21 5.80 -10.95
C ALA A 357 8.83 6.41 -10.66
N PRO A 358 8.28 7.35 -11.47
CA PRO A 358 6.93 7.89 -11.24
C PRO A 358 5.80 6.85 -11.33
N THR A 359 5.82 5.96 -12.33
CA THR A 359 4.80 4.90 -12.47
C THR A 359 4.95 3.81 -11.43
N THR A 360 6.19 3.50 -11.03
CA THR A 360 6.49 2.60 -9.91
C THR A 360 5.96 3.15 -8.59
N TYR A 361 6.11 4.46 -8.37
CA TYR A 361 5.54 5.13 -7.20
C TYR A 361 4.02 4.98 -7.14
N ILE A 362 3.29 5.27 -8.23
CA ILE A 362 1.83 5.09 -8.27
C ILE A 362 1.45 3.62 -8.01
N SER A 363 2.20 2.67 -8.57
CA SER A 363 1.99 1.24 -8.34
C SER A 363 2.16 0.81 -6.88
N SER A 364 2.93 1.57 -6.09
CA SER A 364 3.17 1.30 -4.66
C SER A 364 2.06 1.84 -3.74
N LEU A 365 1.16 2.67 -4.26
CA LEU A 365 0.05 3.22 -3.49
C LEU A 365 -1.11 2.21 -3.40
N PRO A 366 -1.88 2.21 -2.29
CA PRO A 366 -3.11 1.42 -2.22
C PRO A 366 -4.05 1.78 -3.38
N PRO A 367 -4.52 0.80 -4.17
CA PRO A 367 -5.44 1.08 -5.26
C PRO A 367 -6.78 1.55 -4.70
N SER A 368 -7.44 2.47 -5.42
CA SER A 368 -8.84 2.78 -5.16
C SER A 368 -9.71 1.54 -5.45
N PRO A 369 -10.93 1.46 -4.89
CA PRO A 369 -11.86 0.38 -5.24
C PRO A 369 -12.08 0.26 -6.76
N SER A 370 -12.13 1.40 -7.47
CA SER A 370 -12.26 1.43 -8.93
C SER A 370 -11.07 0.81 -9.67
N VAL A 371 -9.85 1.08 -9.21
CA VAL A 371 -8.62 0.50 -9.77
C VAL A 371 -8.50 -0.98 -9.42
N GLN A 372 -8.90 -1.38 -8.20
CA GLN A 372 -8.89 -2.79 -7.79
C GLN A 372 -9.75 -3.66 -8.72
N ILE A 373 -10.94 -3.18 -9.07
CA ILE A 373 -11.85 -3.89 -9.98
C ILE A 373 -11.25 -3.97 -11.39
N LEU A 374 -10.66 -2.89 -11.90
CA LEU A 374 -9.98 -2.91 -13.19
C LEU A 374 -8.85 -3.94 -13.21
N ASN A 375 -8.07 -4.04 -12.14
CA ASN A 375 -6.96 -5.00 -12.02
C ASN A 375 -7.44 -6.45 -11.92
N GLN A 376 -8.65 -6.70 -11.41
CA GLN A 376 -9.27 -8.03 -11.34
C GLN A 376 -10.03 -8.41 -12.62
N ALA A 377 -10.41 -7.43 -13.45
CA ALA A 377 -11.19 -7.65 -14.67
C ALA A 377 -10.55 -8.65 -15.65
N PRO A 378 -9.22 -8.65 -15.90
CA PRO A 378 -8.61 -9.63 -16.79
C PRO A 378 -8.86 -11.07 -16.35
N SER A 379 -8.63 -11.37 -15.07
CA SER A 379 -8.84 -12.72 -14.51
C SER A 379 -10.31 -13.11 -14.51
N ALA A 380 -11.22 -12.18 -14.20
CA ALA A 380 -12.64 -12.46 -14.13
C ALA A 380 -13.28 -12.66 -15.52
N LEU A 381 -12.88 -11.87 -16.52
CA LEU A 381 -13.34 -12.04 -17.91
C LEU A 381 -12.71 -13.30 -18.56
N ASN A 382 -11.53 -13.73 -18.10
CA ASN A 382 -10.86 -14.90 -18.68
C ASN A 382 -11.62 -16.21 -18.51
N THR A 383 -12.60 -16.29 -17.60
CA THR A 383 -13.52 -17.44 -17.51
C THR A 383 -14.15 -17.78 -18.87
N TRP A 384 -14.52 -16.75 -19.66
CA TRP A 384 -15.17 -16.94 -20.96
C TRP A 384 -14.20 -17.01 -22.15
N THR A 385 -12.98 -16.47 -22.04
CA THR A 385 -12.00 -16.48 -23.15
C THR A 385 -10.98 -17.60 -23.04
N ARG A 386 -10.73 -18.13 -21.85
CA ARG A 386 -9.78 -19.22 -21.58
C ARG A 386 -8.39 -18.98 -22.16
N ALA A 387 -7.95 -17.72 -22.18
CA ALA A 387 -6.59 -17.38 -22.57
C ALA A 387 -5.59 -17.95 -21.55
N SER A 388 -4.35 -18.16 -21.99
CA SER A 388 -3.32 -18.80 -21.16
C SER A 388 -2.96 -17.95 -19.93
N ALA A 389 -2.59 -18.59 -18.82
CA ALA A 389 -2.14 -17.90 -17.61
C ALA A 389 -1.03 -16.83 -17.84
N PRO A 390 0.03 -17.09 -18.63
CA PRO A 390 1.02 -16.04 -18.92
C PRO A 390 0.44 -14.88 -19.73
N THR A 391 -0.49 -15.15 -20.67
CA THR A 391 -1.21 -14.11 -21.41
C THR A 391 -2.04 -13.22 -20.48
N VAL A 392 -2.81 -13.83 -19.58
CA VAL A 392 -3.63 -13.06 -18.61
C VAL A 392 -2.75 -12.23 -17.70
N LYS A 393 -1.61 -12.76 -17.24
CA LYS A 393 -0.63 -12.00 -16.43
C LYS A 393 -0.06 -10.82 -17.22
N CYS A 394 0.30 -11.02 -18.48
CA CYS A 394 0.78 -9.96 -19.38
C CYS A 394 -0.28 -8.86 -19.55
N ILE A 395 -1.52 -9.22 -19.89
CA ILE A 395 -2.63 -8.27 -20.06
C ILE A 395 -2.91 -7.51 -18.75
N SER A 396 -2.88 -8.21 -17.60
CA SER A 396 -3.10 -7.58 -16.29
C SER A 396 -2.02 -6.55 -15.96
N SER A 397 -0.74 -6.90 -16.19
CA SER A 397 0.39 -6.00 -15.98
C SER A 397 0.34 -4.78 -16.90
N LEU A 398 -0.06 -4.99 -18.16
CA LEU A 398 -0.21 -3.95 -19.16
C LEU A 398 -1.28 -2.95 -18.74
N VAL A 399 -2.47 -3.44 -18.40
CA VAL A 399 -3.62 -2.59 -18.02
C VAL A 399 -3.35 -1.83 -16.74
N THR A 400 -2.71 -2.47 -15.76
CA THR A 400 -2.29 -1.80 -14.51
C THR A 400 -1.31 -0.66 -14.80
N SER A 401 -0.30 -0.91 -15.65
CA SER A 401 0.69 0.11 -16.04
C SER A 401 0.04 1.29 -16.78
N LEU A 402 -0.90 1.03 -17.69
CA LEU A 402 -1.65 2.07 -18.39
C LEU A 402 -2.54 2.88 -17.45
N GLN A 403 -3.22 2.22 -16.50
CA GLN A 403 -4.01 2.91 -15.47
C GLN A 403 -3.12 3.83 -14.63
N ASN A 404 -1.91 3.40 -14.30
CA ASN A 404 -0.97 4.23 -13.54
C ASN A 404 -0.49 5.43 -14.36
N ALA A 405 -0.13 5.23 -15.63
CA ALA A 405 0.26 6.31 -16.53
C ALA A 405 -0.85 7.34 -16.74
N THR A 406 -2.09 6.89 -16.98
CA THR A 406 -3.26 7.77 -17.11
C THR A 406 -3.56 8.53 -15.82
N THR A 407 -3.39 7.89 -14.66
CA THR A 407 -3.55 8.56 -13.35
C THR A 407 -2.55 9.71 -13.19
N ILE A 408 -1.28 9.50 -13.55
CA ILE A 408 -0.25 10.54 -13.49
C ILE A 408 -0.62 11.73 -14.38
N LEU A 409 -0.96 11.47 -15.64
CA LEU A 409 -1.31 12.53 -16.59
C LEU A 409 -2.59 13.27 -16.16
N SER A 410 -3.59 12.55 -15.65
CA SER A 410 -4.81 13.13 -15.11
C SER A 410 -4.50 14.06 -13.93
N ASP A 411 -3.66 13.63 -12.99
CA ASP A 411 -3.29 14.45 -11.83
C ASP A 411 -2.54 15.72 -12.24
N ILE A 412 -1.64 15.64 -13.23
CA ILE A 412 -0.93 16.82 -13.77
C ILE A 412 -1.91 17.79 -14.43
N ASN A 413 -2.77 17.30 -15.32
CA ASN A 413 -3.73 18.13 -16.04
C ASN A 413 -4.80 18.76 -15.14
N ALA A 414 -5.09 18.09 -14.03
CA ALA A 414 -6.03 18.52 -13.03
C ALA A 414 -5.42 19.44 -11.97
N ASP A 415 -4.08 19.56 -11.93
CA ASP A 415 -3.30 20.21 -10.86
C ASP A 415 -3.59 19.61 -9.47
N ASN A 416 -3.78 18.28 -9.43
CA ASN A 416 -4.07 17.55 -8.21
C ASN A 416 -2.80 17.34 -7.39
N SER A 417 -2.65 18.05 -6.27
CA SER A 417 -1.48 17.83 -5.41
C SER A 417 -1.53 16.50 -4.62
N GLN A 418 -2.72 15.94 -4.40
CA GLN A 418 -2.91 14.66 -3.71
C GLN A 418 -4.06 13.84 -4.32
N ARG A 419 -4.00 12.52 -4.10
CA ARG A 419 -5.02 11.53 -4.46
C ARG A 419 -5.15 10.52 -3.32
N HIS A 420 -6.35 10.33 -2.78
CA HIS A 420 -6.64 9.45 -1.63
C HIS A 420 -5.66 9.63 -0.43
N ASN A 421 -5.40 10.89 -0.03
CA ASN A 421 -4.46 11.25 1.04
C ASN A 421 -2.98 10.90 0.76
N GLN A 422 -2.62 10.57 -0.48
CA GLN A 422 -1.25 10.36 -0.94
C GLN A 422 -0.84 11.48 -1.89
N ARG A 423 0.43 11.88 -1.90
CA ARG A 423 0.95 12.90 -2.82
C ARG A 423 0.85 12.42 -4.27
N ALA A 424 0.43 13.27 -5.19
CA ALA A 424 0.45 12.93 -6.61
C ALA A 424 1.90 12.82 -7.13
N ALA A 425 2.17 11.93 -8.09
CA ALA A 425 3.53 11.65 -8.55
C ALA A 425 4.29 12.92 -9.00
N HIS A 426 3.61 13.84 -9.69
CA HIS A 426 4.23 15.07 -10.18
C HIS A 426 4.65 16.04 -9.07
N THR A 427 4.07 15.93 -7.87
CA THR A 427 4.50 16.73 -6.70
C THR A 427 5.79 16.22 -6.07
N ILE A 428 6.18 14.97 -6.37
CA ILE A 428 7.40 14.33 -5.88
C ILE A 428 8.50 14.41 -6.93
N PHE A 429 8.20 14.00 -8.17
CA PHE A 429 9.19 13.88 -9.25
C PHE A 429 9.23 15.10 -10.19
N GLY A 430 8.33 16.07 -10.00
CA GLY A 430 8.11 17.16 -10.94
C GLY A 430 7.26 16.74 -12.13
N ALA A 431 6.49 17.69 -12.68
CA ALA A 431 5.59 17.45 -13.80
C ALA A 431 6.32 16.88 -15.04
N SER A 432 7.52 17.37 -15.35
CA SER A 432 8.28 16.94 -16.53
C SER A 432 8.68 15.46 -16.47
N GLN A 433 9.23 15.00 -15.32
CA GLN A 433 9.64 13.60 -15.19
C GLN A 433 8.44 12.67 -15.12
N ALA A 434 7.39 13.07 -14.39
CA ALA A 434 6.16 12.31 -14.28
C ALA A 434 5.47 12.15 -15.65
N THR A 435 5.41 13.22 -16.45
CA THR A 435 4.89 13.19 -17.84
C THR A 435 5.74 12.26 -18.72
N ASN A 436 7.06 12.38 -18.67
CA ASN A 436 7.95 11.54 -19.47
C ASN A 436 7.80 10.05 -19.13
N SER A 437 7.71 9.72 -17.85
CA SER A 437 7.51 8.34 -17.36
C SER A 437 6.16 7.77 -17.81
N ALA A 438 5.09 8.56 -17.71
CA ALA A 438 3.77 8.16 -18.19
C ALA A 438 3.77 7.92 -19.71
N SER A 439 4.32 8.84 -20.51
CA SER A 439 4.46 8.70 -21.97
C SER A 439 5.27 7.47 -22.35
N TYR A 440 6.40 7.22 -21.67
CA TYR A 440 7.20 6.02 -21.89
C TYR A 440 6.41 4.73 -21.61
N THR A 441 5.54 4.73 -20.60
CA THR A 441 4.73 3.57 -20.25
C THR A 441 3.76 3.17 -21.37
N PHE A 442 3.20 4.13 -22.12
CA PHE A 442 2.41 3.82 -23.32
C PHE A 442 3.25 3.14 -24.41
N ILE A 443 4.50 3.57 -24.60
CA ILE A 443 5.44 2.95 -25.55
C ILE A 443 5.84 1.54 -25.08
N GLN A 444 6.08 1.38 -23.78
CA GLN A 444 6.41 0.09 -23.17
C GLN A 444 5.25 -0.90 -23.32
N ALA A 445 4.00 -0.47 -23.11
CA ALA A 445 2.82 -1.32 -23.31
C ALA A 445 2.74 -1.90 -24.73
N MET A 446 3.10 -1.11 -25.76
CA MET A 446 3.18 -1.62 -27.14
C MET A 446 4.32 -2.64 -27.33
N THR A 447 5.43 -2.48 -26.61
CA THR A 447 6.54 -3.42 -26.61
C THR A 447 6.15 -4.73 -25.95
N ASP A 448 5.48 -4.66 -24.80
CA ASP A 448 5.01 -5.83 -24.05
C ASP A 448 3.94 -6.61 -24.84
N ALA A 449 3.05 -5.91 -25.56
CA ALA A 449 2.05 -6.55 -26.42
C ALA A 449 2.64 -7.37 -27.58
N ARG A 450 3.91 -7.13 -27.97
CA ARG A 450 4.59 -7.98 -28.96
C ARG A 450 4.88 -9.39 -28.45
N THR A 451 4.80 -9.61 -27.14
CA THR A 451 4.99 -10.93 -26.52
C THR A 451 3.73 -11.79 -26.54
N LEU A 452 2.58 -11.21 -26.91
CA LEU A 452 1.32 -11.93 -27.09
C LEU A 452 1.33 -12.77 -28.36
N SER A 453 0.45 -13.77 -28.43
CA SER A 453 0.42 -14.75 -29.53
C SER A 453 0.14 -14.10 -30.89
N LYS A 454 -0.65 -13.01 -30.90
CA LYS A 454 -1.00 -12.25 -32.11
C LYS A 454 -0.51 -10.79 -32.01
N PRO A 455 0.81 -10.54 -32.16
CA PRO A 455 1.41 -9.24 -31.84
C PRO A 455 0.87 -8.08 -32.70
N GLY A 456 0.62 -8.31 -33.99
CA GLY A 456 0.05 -7.27 -34.87
C GLY A 456 -1.34 -6.82 -34.42
N LEU A 457 -2.24 -7.79 -34.20
CA LEU A 457 -3.59 -7.51 -33.72
C LEU A 457 -3.58 -6.87 -32.31
N ALA A 458 -2.71 -7.33 -31.41
CA ALA A 458 -2.59 -6.75 -30.08
C ALA A 458 -2.14 -5.28 -30.11
N ILE A 459 -1.18 -4.93 -30.98
CA ILE A 459 -0.75 -3.55 -31.19
C ILE A 459 -1.88 -2.71 -31.78
N ASP A 460 -2.61 -3.21 -32.77
CA ASP A 460 -3.74 -2.50 -33.37
C ASP A 460 -4.85 -2.22 -32.33
N ILE A 461 -5.14 -3.20 -31.47
CA ILE A 461 -6.08 -3.04 -30.35
C ILE A 461 -5.60 -1.94 -29.39
N LEU A 462 -4.31 -1.94 -29.02
CA LEU A 462 -3.75 -0.91 -28.15
C LEU A 462 -3.82 0.49 -28.78
N LEU A 463 -3.44 0.62 -30.05
CA LEU A 463 -3.47 1.90 -30.75
C LEU A 463 -4.90 2.46 -30.86
N ASP A 464 -5.89 1.61 -31.17
CA ASP A 464 -7.31 1.99 -31.15
C ASP A 464 -7.74 2.46 -29.76
N GLY A 465 -7.38 1.72 -28.71
CA GLY A 465 -7.66 2.10 -27.33
C GLY A 465 -7.01 3.42 -26.92
N PHE A 466 -5.75 3.65 -27.28
CA PHE A 466 -5.04 4.90 -26.99
C PHE A 466 -5.66 6.08 -27.72
N ASN A 467 -6.02 5.92 -29.00
CA ASN A 467 -6.70 6.96 -29.75
C ASN A 467 -8.03 7.36 -29.09
N ARG A 468 -8.83 6.37 -28.64
CA ARG A 468 -10.07 6.62 -27.89
C ARG A 468 -9.80 7.35 -26.58
N LEU A 469 -8.83 6.87 -25.79
CA LEU A 469 -8.42 7.47 -24.52
C LEU A 469 -8.02 8.94 -24.66
N TYR A 470 -7.11 9.24 -25.58
CA TYR A 470 -6.64 10.61 -25.79
C TYR A 470 -7.72 11.50 -26.43
N THR A 471 -8.61 10.94 -27.25
CA THR A 471 -9.79 11.67 -27.76
C THR A 471 -10.69 12.10 -26.60
N GLY A 472 -11.07 11.19 -25.71
CA GLY A 472 -11.88 11.51 -24.54
C GLY A 472 -11.20 12.52 -23.62
N GLN A 473 -9.91 12.32 -23.33
CA GLN A 473 -9.13 13.24 -22.50
C GLN A 473 -9.05 14.65 -23.11
N SER A 474 -8.90 14.75 -24.44
CA SER A 474 -8.87 16.04 -25.13
C SER A 474 -10.17 16.81 -24.97
N ARG A 475 -11.33 16.12 -24.94
CA ARG A 475 -12.64 16.75 -24.74
C ARG A 475 -12.78 17.29 -23.32
N GLU A 476 -12.40 16.54 -22.29
CA GLU A 476 -12.42 17.04 -20.90
C GLU A 476 -11.55 18.29 -20.73
N LEU A 477 -10.34 18.27 -21.28
CA LEU A 477 -9.42 19.40 -21.24
C LEU A 477 -10.00 20.60 -21.99
N ASN A 478 -10.61 20.36 -23.16
CA ASN A 478 -11.28 21.40 -23.94
C ASN A 478 -12.47 22.01 -23.20
N TRP A 479 -13.28 21.20 -22.51
CA TRP A 479 -14.39 21.68 -21.70
C TRP A 479 -13.90 22.55 -20.54
N LYS A 480 -12.89 22.07 -19.82
CA LYS A 480 -12.24 22.84 -18.75
C LYS A 480 -11.66 24.13 -19.30
N PHE A 481 -10.96 24.10 -20.43
CA PHE A 481 -10.32 25.26 -21.05
C PHE A 481 -11.33 26.34 -21.47
N ASN A 482 -12.41 25.95 -22.16
CA ASN A 482 -13.41 26.86 -22.71
C ASN A 482 -14.59 27.15 -21.76
N ALA A 483 -14.51 26.71 -20.50
CA ALA A 483 -15.59 26.86 -19.52
C ALA A 483 -16.94 26.30 -20.03
N TYR A 484 -16.88 25.19 -20.77
CA TYR A 484 -18.04 24.52 -21.33
C TYR A 484 -18.57 23.46 -20.35
N VAL A 485 -19.87 23.52 -20.04
CA VAL A 485 -20.55 22.49 -19.25
C VAL A 485 -21.20 21.49 -20.20
N PRO A 486 -20.75 20.21 -20.23
CA PRO A 486 -21.27 19.22 -21.16
C PRO A 486 -22.70 18.79 -20.84
N SER A 487 -23.37 18.22 -21.83
CA SER A 487 -24.56 17.41 -21.63
C SER A 487 -24.24 16.08 -20.94
N GLU A 488 -25.24 15.42 -20.35
CA GLU A 488 -25.05 14.09 -19.75
C GLU A 488 -24.55 13.07 -20.77
N ALA A 489 -25.08 13.11 -22.00
CA ALA A 489 -24.66 12.19 -23.07
C ALA A 489 -23.21 12.43 -23.50
N GLU A 490 -22.77 13.68 -23.61
CA GLU A 490 -21.36 14.02 -23.89
C GLU A 490 -20.45 13.56 -22.75
N TYR A 491 -20.87 13.75 -21.50
CA TYR A 491 -20.07 13.33 -20.35
C TYR A 491 -19.93 11.81 -20.25
N LEU A 492 -21.01 11.07 -20.46
CA LEU A 492 -20.98 9.60 -20.51
C LEU A 492 -20.12 9.09 -21.68
N SER A 493 -20.15 9.75 -22.84
CA SER A 493 -19.30 9.34 -23.97
C SER A 493 -17.81 9.54 -23.67
N VAL A 494 -17.46 10.59 -22.91
CA VAL A 494 -16.09 10.77 -22.40
C VAL A 494 -15.70 9.70 -21.39
N ILE A 495 -16.60 9.25 -20.52
CA ILE A 495 -16.33 8.11 -19.62
C ILE A 495 -16.03 6.86 -20.46
N ASP A 496 -16.78 6.61 -21.52
CA ASP A 496 -16.56 5.46 -22.41
C ASP A 496 -15.25 5.56 -23.20
N GLU A 497 -14.85 6.76 -23.58
CA GLU A 497 -13.61 7.03 -24.29
C GLU A 497 -12.40 6.99 -23.35
N THR A 498 -12.55 7.35 -22.08
CA THR A 498 -11.46 7.34 -21.08
C THR A 498 -11.43 6.03 -20.32
N THR A 499 -12.12 5.92 -19.19
CA THR A 499 -12.16 4.69 -18.36
C THR A 499 -12.65 3.48 -19.19
N GLY A 500 -13.66 3.67 -20.04
CA GLY A 500 -14.20 2.62 -20.90
C GLY A 500 -13.20 2.10 -21.94
N SER A 501 -12.23 2.91 -22.38
CA SER A 501 -11.20 2.42 -23.31
C SER A 501 -10.29 1.39 -22.65
N LEU A 502 -9.92 1.56 -21.38
CA LEU A 502 -9.08 0.60 -20.65
C LEU A 502 -9.81 -0.73 -20.43
N TYR A 503 -11.09 -0.68 -20.03
CA TYR A 503 -11.92 -1.88 -19.92
C TYR A 503 -12.14 -2.56 -21.28
N SER A 504 -12.35 -1.78 -22.35
CA SER A 504 -12.47 -2.30 -23.71
C SER A 504 -11.15 -2.93 -24.20
N LEU A 505 -9.99 -2.39 -23.82
CA LEU A 505 -8.69 -2.98 -24.13
C LEU A 505 -8.54 -4.35 -23.48
N VAL A 506 -8.88 -4.49 -22.19
CA VAL A 506 -8.88 -5.78 -21.49
C VAL A 506 -9.71 -6.80 -22.25
N ALA A 507 -10.96 -6.46 -22.57
CA ALA A 507 -11.89 -7.34 -23.28
C ALA A 507 -11.33 -7.76 -24.65
N LYS A 508 -10.94 -6.79 -25.49
CA LYS A 508 -10.45 -7.05 -26.85
C LYS A 508 -9.15 -7.87 -26.86
N LEU A 509 -8.20 -7.58 -25.96
CA LEU A 509 -6.94 -8.34 -25.86
C LEU A 509 -7.20 -9.79 -25.42
N LEU A 510 -8.09 -10.00 -24.44
CA LEU A 510 -8.47 -11.35 -24.01
C LEU A 510 -9.20 -12.12 -25.12
N GLN A 511 -10.08 -11.47 -25.87
CA GLN A 511 -10.76 -12.08 -27.01
C GLN A 511 -9.76 -12.43 -28.12
N ALA A 512 -8.78 -11.58 -28.39
CA ALA A 512 -7.72 -11.84 -29.37
C ALA A 512 -6.87 -13.07 -29.01
N GLU A 513 -6.60 -13.26 -27.71
CA GLU A 513 -5.79 -14.35 -27.15
C GLU A 513 -6.62 -15.55 -26.66
N SER A 514 -7.92 -15.54 -26.94
CA SER A 514 -8.86 -16.57 -26.52
C SER A 514 -8.56 -17.92 -27.16
N CYS A 515 -8.63 -18.98 -26.36
CA CYS A 515 -8.51 -20.37 -26.81
C CYS A 515 -9.86 -20.96 -27.26
N VAL A 516 -10.95 -20.21 -27.12
CA VAL A 516 -12.29 -20.63 -27.56
C VAL A 516 -12.41 -20.41 -29.09
N PRO A 517 -13.00 -21.35 -29.86
CA PRO A 517 -13.23 -21.16 -31.29
C PRO A 517 -14.02 -19.89 -31.58
N GLY A 518 -13.63 -19.10 -32.58
CA GLY A 518 -14.17 -17.76 -32.82
C GLY A 518 -15.70 -17.66 -32.98
N ARG A 519 -16.38 -18.74 -33.41
CA ARG A 519 -17.86 -18.80 -33.52
C ARG A 519 -18.57 -18.94 -32.17
N CYS A 520 -17.82 -19.25 -31.11
CA CYS A 520 -18.29 -19.43 -29.74
C CYS A 520 -17.72 -18.36 -28.80
N GLN A 521 -16.96 -17.39 -29.31
CA GLN A 521 -16.43 -16.30 -28.50
C GLN A 521 -17.52 -15.25 -28.28
N PRO A 522 -17.88 -14.95 -27.03
CA PRO A 522 -18.83 -13.88 -26.74
C PRO A 522 -18.18 -12.50 -26.95
N ASP A 523 -19.00 -11.50 -27.26
CA ASP A 523 -18.56 -10.10 -27.24
C ASP A 523 -18.55 -9.57 -25.80
N LEU A 524 -17.36 -9.28 -25.27
CA LEU A 524 -17.19 -8.81 -23.90
C LEU A 524 -17.20 -7.28 -23.77
N VAL A 525 -17.13 -6.56 -24.89
CA VAL A 525 -17.02 -5.08 -24.89
C VAL A 525 -18.25 -4.38 -24.29
N PRO A 526 -19.51 -4.82 -24.52
CA PRO A 526 -20.68 -4.21 -23.89
C PRO A 526 -20.64 -4.27 -22.37
N LEU A 527 -20.33 -5.44 -21.80
CA LEU A 527 -20.18 -5.61 -20.35
C LEU A 527 -19.05 -4.74 -19.80
N ALA A 528 -17.89 -4.73 -20.48
CA ALA A 528 -16.74 -3.92 -20.09
C ALA A 528 -17.06 -2.42 -20.05
N THR A 529 -17.85 -1.94 -21.02
CA THR A 529 -18.30 -0.54 -21.09
C THR A 529 -19.25 -0.19 -19.94
N LEU A 530 -20.20 -1.08 -19.62
CA LEU A 530 -21.12 -0.88 -18.50
C LEU A 530 -20.39 -0.87 -17.15
N LEU A 531 -19.43 -1.79 -16.95
CA LEU A 531 -18.59 -1.82 -15.75
C LEU A 531 -17.79 -0.52 -15.58
N ALA A 532 -17.16 -0.03 -16.65
CA ALA A 532 -16.42 1.22 -16.65
C ALA A 532 -17.28 2.41 -16.23
N ARG A 533 -18.48 2.56 -16.83
CA ARG A 533 -19.45 3.60 -16.48
C ARG A 533 -19.86 3.51 -15.01
N PHE A 534 -20.24 2.32 -14.55
CA PHE A 534 -20.69 2.12 -13.18
C PHE A 534 -19.61 2.48 -12.17
N VAL A 535 -18.39 1.96 -12.36
CA VAL A 535 -17.25 2.18 -11.47
C VAL A 535 -16.91 3.68 -11.38
N ARG A 536 -16.83 4.37 -12.53
CA ARG A 536 -16.49 5.79 -12.58
C ARG A 536 -17.55 6.67 -11.91
N VAL A 537 -18.82 6.47 -12.26
CA VAL A 537 -19.92 7.28 -11.71
C VAL A 537 -20.13 6.99 -10.22
N LYS A 538 -19.94 5.74 -9.78
CA LYS A 538 -20.01 5.37 -8.35
C LYS A 538 -18.93 6.06 -7.54
N GLU A 539 -17.68 6.05 -8.02
CA GLU A 539 -16.57 6.74 -7.35
C GLU A 539 -16.87 8.24 -7.17
N GLU A 540 -17.38 8.88 -8.23
CA GLU A 540 -17.78 10.29 -8.17
C GLU A 540 -18.96 10.52 -7.21
N TYR A 541 -19.98 9.67 -7.23
CA TYR A 541 -21.11 9.76 -6.30
C TYR A 541 -20.69 9.63 -4.83
N LEU A 542 -19.80 8.67 -4.53
CA LEU A 542 -19.31 8.45 -3.17
C LEU A 542 -18.47 9.61 -2.65
N SER A 543 -17.80 10.35 -3.55
CA SER A 543 -17.07 11.57 -3.17
C SER A 543 -17.95 12.68 -2.58
N PHE A 544 -19.27 12.69 -2.90
CA PHE A 544 -20.25 13.63 -2.33
C PHE A 544 -21.04 13.04 -1.15
N SER A 545 -21.15 11.72 -1.06
CA SER A 545 -22.00 11.05 -0.06
C SER A 545 -21.33 10.88 1.29
N ASN A 546 -19.98 10.85 1.35
CA ASN A 546 -19.24 10.57 2.58
C ASN A 546 -18.74 11.87 3.25
N ARG A 547 -19.42 12.33 4.32
CA ARG A 547 -19.02 13.56 5.05
C ARG A 547 -17.66 13.42 5.77
N GLU A 548 -17.27 12.19 6.14
CA GLU A 548 -16.05 11.92 6.93
C GLU A 548 -14.77 11.97 6.08
N SER A 549 -14.83 11.66 4.77
CA SER A 549 -13.65 11.70 3.90
C SER A 549 -13.06 13.11 3.75
N LYS A 550 -13.88 14.17 3.89
CA LYS A 550 -13.45 15.57 3.81
C LYS A 550 -12.93 16.14 5.13
N LEU A 551 -13.40 15.68 6.29
CA LEU A 551 -12.84 16.10 7.59
C LEU A 551 -11.40 15.61 7.79
N LEU A 552 -11.00 14.54 7.08
CA LEU A 552 -9.63 14.00 7.05
C LEU A 552 -8.76 14.52 5.89
N GLY A 553 -9.20 15.53 5.13
CA GLY A 553 -8.36 16.17 4.11
C GLY A 553 -8.19 15.39 2.80
N SER A 554 -9.17 14.56 2.40
CA SER A 554 -9.20 14.03 1.03
C SER A 554 -9.41 15.16 0.03
N SER A 555 -8.31 15.67 -0.54
CA SER A 555 -8.34 16.60 -1.68
C SER A 555 -8.82 15.90 -2.95
N GLY A 556 -10.11 15.54 -2.99
CA GLY A 556 -10.80 15.43 -4.27
C GLY A 556 -10.83 16.83 -4.86
N ASN A 557 -10.38 16.97 -6.10
CA ASN A 557 -10.29 18.25 -6.79
C ASN A 557 -11.66 18.95 -6.72
N GLU A 558 -11.81 19.95 -5.85
CA GLU A 558 -13.14 20.39 -5.42
C GLU A 558 -13.96 20.92 -6.59
N HIS A 559 -13.30 21.33 -7.67
CA HIS A 559 -13.88 21.98 -8.85
C HIS A 559 -13.85 21.06 -10.10
N ALA A 560 -13.70 19.74 -9.95
CA ALA A 560 -13.70 18.81 -11.08
C ALA A 560 -15.11 18.51 -11.62
N PHE A 561 -15.19 18.23 -12.92
CA PHE A 561 -16.38 17.64 -13.51
C PHE A 561 -16.67 16.28 -12.85
N SER A 562 -17.92 16.10 -12.44
CA SER A 562 -18.44 14.83 -11.94
C SER A 562 -19.87 14.64 -12.42
N TYR A 563 -20.30 13.39 -12.56
CA TYR A 563 -21.63 13.07 -13.05
C TYR A 563 -22.76 13.76 -12.26
N PRO A 564 -22.75 13.83 -10.91
CA PRO A 564 -23.76 14.57 -10.16
C PRO A 564 -23.85 16.07 -10.52
N ILE A 565 -22.69 16.72 -10.73
CA ILE A 565 -22.62 18.14 -11.10
C ILE A 565 -23.14 18.37 -12.52
N VAL A 566 -22.72 17.52 -13.47
CA VAL A 566 -23.19 17.58 -14.86
C VAL A 566 -24.71 17.36 -14.91
N ARG A 567 -25.21 16.39 -14.17
CA ARG A 567 -26.65 16.10 -14.09
C ARG A 567 -27.44 17.26 -13.51
N LEU A 568 -26.96 17.91 -12.46
CA LEU A 568 -27.55 19.13 -11.91
C LEU A 568 -27.68 20.23 -12.98
N ALA A 569 -26.58 20.52 -13.69
CA ALA A 569 -26.53 21.59 -14.69
C ALA A 569 -27.41 21.34 -15.94
N ASN A 570 -27.75 20.08 -16.22
CA ASN A 570 -28.62 19.70 -17.34
C ASN A 570 -30.09 19.59 -16.91
N ALA A 571 -30.37 19.09 -15.70
CA ALA A 571 -31.73 18.98 -15.17
C ALA A 571 -32.31 20.33 -14.72
N ARG A 572 -31.46 21.28 -14.32
CA ARG A 572 -31.86 22.59 -13.78
C ARG A 572 -31.10 23.73 -14.48
N PRO A 573 -31.66 24.32 -15.56
CA PRO A 573 -31.04 25.44 -16.26
C PRO A 573 -30.69 26.62 -15.35
N ASP A 574 -31.51 26.91 -14.34
CA ASP A 574 -31.30 28.00 -13.38
C ASP A 574 -30.04 27.79 -12.52
N SER A 575 -29.65 26.53 -12.28
CA SER A 575 -28.44 26.19 -11.54
C SER A 575 -27.17 26.24 -12.40
N ARG A 576 -27.30 26.33 -13.73
CA ARG A 576 -26.18 26.24 -14.67
C ARG A 576 -25.16 27.36 -14.48
N ALA A 577 -25.61 28.58 -14.18
CA ALA A 577 -24.72 29.70 -13.87
C ALA A 577 -23.93 29.46 -12.57
N GLN A 578 -24.56 28.91 -11.53
CA GLN A 578 -23.92 28.58 -10.26
C GLN A 578 -22.92 27.43 -10.43
N VAL A 579 -23.26 26.40 -11.21
CA VAL A 579 -22.37 25.29 -11.56
C VAL A 579 -21.19 25.77 -12.40
N SER A 580 -21.40 26.60 -13.42
CA SER A 580 -20.30 27.19 -14.21
C SER A 580 -19.37 28.01 -13.33
N LYS A 581 -19.92 28.82 -12.41
CA LYS A 581 -19.11 29.60 -11.48
C LYS A 581 -18.32 28.71 -10.53
N PHE A 582 -18.92 27.62 -10.04
CA PHE A 582 -18.23 26.63 -9.23
C PHE A 582 -17.11 25.92 -10.00
N LEU A 583 -17.34 25.49 -11.25
CA LEU A 583 -16.33 24.76 -12.03
C LEU A 583 -15.20 25.64 -12.55
N PHE A 584 -15.47 26.93 -12.82
CA PHE A 584 -14.55 27.79 -13.57
C PHE A 584 -14.14 29.09 -12.85
N GLY A 585 -14.71 29.42 -11.69
CA GLY A 585 -14.55 30.72 -11.03
C GLY A 585 -13.10 31.11 -10.68
N HIS A 586 -12.21 30.15 -10.47
CA HIS A 586 -10.78 30.39 -10.23
C HIS A 586 -10.01 30.90 -11.47
N LYS A 587 -10.57 30.86 -12.67
CA LYS A 587 -9.91 31.40 -13.87
C LYS A 587 -9.89 32.93 -13.93
N GLU A 588 -10.76 33.60 -13.18
CA GLU A 588 -10.87 35.06 -13.19
C GLU A 588 -9.89 35.75 -12.22
N THR A 589 -9.43 35.07 -11.17
CA THR A 589 -8.52 35.68 -10.18
C THR A 589 -7.06 35.75 -10.61
N ASN A 590 -6.65 34.95 -11.61
CA ASN A 590 -5.28 34.91 -12.14
C ASN A 590 -5.07 35.77 -13.41
N LYS A 591 -6.08 36.52 -13.86
CA LYS A 591 -5.94 37.55 -14.90
C LYS A 591 -6.23 38.91 -14.27
N ASP A 592 -5.17 39.66 -13.96
CA ASP A 592 -5.14 41.11 -13.72
C ASP A 592 -6.44 41.73 -13.19
N SER A 593 -6.65 41.72 -11.87
CA SER A 593 -7.58 42.68 -11.26
C SER A 593 -7.00 43.29 -9.98
N HIS A 594 -6.44 44.47 -10.17
CA HIS A 594 -6.15 45.44 -9.14
C HIS A 594 -7.48 45.92 -8.50
N CYS A 595 -8.12 45.13 -7.62
CA CYS A 595 -9.23 45.64 -6.80
C CYS A 595 -8.64 46.59 -5.75
N GLN A 596 -8.90 47.89 -5.92
CA GLN A 596 -8.63 48.93 -4.93
C GLN A 596 -9.73 48.93 -3.86
N CYS A 597 -9.80 47.84 -3.10
CA CYS A 597 -10.73 47.72 -1.99
C CYS A 597 -9.97 48.05 -0.69
N PRO A 598 -10.38 49.05 0.13
CA PRO A 598 -9.63 49.49 1.31
C PRO A 598 -9.46 48.38 2.36
N LYS A 599 -8.26 48.28 2.93
CA LYS A 599 -7.79 47.15 3.75
C LYS A 599 -8.44 46.98 5.15
N GLU A 600 -9.53 47.68 5.46
CA GLU A 600 -10.10 47.70 6.82
C GLU A 600 -11.50 47.08 6.96
N ALA A 601 -12.00 46.37 5.94
CA ALA A 601 -13.22 45.56 6.03
C ALA A 601 -12.92 44.08 5.74
N LYS A 602 -12.15 43.40 6.61
CA LYS A 602 -12.10 41.92 6.65
C LYS A 602 -13.24 41.40 7.51
N GLY A 603 -14.44 41.49 6.96
CA GLY A 603 -15.60 40.70 7.33
C GLY A 603 -16.39 40.45 6.06
N ASP A 604 -16.36 39.21 5.55
CA ASP A 604 -17.28 38.56 4.60
C ASP A 604 -18.09 39.46 3.64
N ALA A 605 -17.47 40.44 3.00
CA ALA A 605 -18.15 41.42 2.13
C ALA A 605 -17.79 41.29 0.64
N CYS A 606 -17.19 40.17 0.21
CA CYS A 606 -17.23 39.75 -1.19
C CYS A 606 -18.12 38.48 -1.31
N GLY A 607 -19.44 38.67 -1.33
CA GLY A 607 -20.43 37.59 -1.41
C GLY A 607 -20.48 36.83 -2.75
N TYR A 608 -19.33 36.42 -3.29
CA TYR A 608 -19.20 35.91 -4.65
C TYR A 608 -18.32 34.65 -4.79
N ASP A 609 -18.29 33.76 -3.79
CA ASP A 609 -17.76 32.41 -3.98
C ASP A 609 -18.87 31.37 -3.74
N VAL A 610 -19.13 30.48 -4.70
CA VAL A 610 -20.10 29.39 -4.50
C VAL A 610 -19.38 28.33 -3.69
N SER A 611 -19.50 28.41 -2.36
CA SER A 611 -18.87 27.43 -1.49
C SER A 611 -19.35 26.01 -1.81
N TYR A 612 -18.50 25.01 -1.59
CA TYR A 612 -18.85 23.60 -1.72
C TYR A 612 -20.15 23.24 -0.96
N SER A 613 -20.39 23.90 0.18
CA SER A 613 -21.64 23.78 0.95
C SER A 613 -22.87 24.20 0.15
N CYS A 614 -22.80 25.29 -0.62
CA CYS A 614 -23.88 25.74 -1.50
C CYS A 614 -24.13 24.73 -2.64
N LEU A 615 -23.07 24.22 -3.27
CA LEU A 615 -23.20 23.16 -4.26
C LEU A 615 -23.86 21.90 -3.68
N MET A 616 -23.49 21.49 -2.47
CA MET A 616 -24.08 20.34 -1.80
C MET A 616 -25.56 20.51 -1.51
N ILE A 617 -26.01 21.73 -1.17
CA ILE A 617 -27.44 22.04 -1.02
C ILE A 617 -28.13 21.88 -2.38
N LEU A 618 -27.60 22.46 -3.44
CA LEU A 618 -28.18 22.36 -4.79
C LEU A 618 -28.26 20.90 -5.27
N LEU A 619 -27.19 20.11 -5.08
CA LEU A 619 -27.14 18.70 -5.45
C LEU A 619 -28.19 17.85 -4.74
N ASN A 620 -28.50 18.17 -3.47
CA ASN A 620 -29.52 17.49 -2.68
C ASN A 620 -30.94 17.97 -3.02
N ASP A 621 -31.18 19.28 -2.95
CA ASP A 621 -32.52 19.88 -3.08
C ASP A 621 -33.07 19.74 -4.50
N CYS A 622 -32.19 19.82 -5.51
CA CYS A 622 -32.59 19.58 -6.90
C CYS A 622 -32.69 18.10 -7.26
N GLY A 623 -32.35 17.18 -6.34
CA GLY A 623 -32.45 15.74 -6.54
C GLY A 623 -31.36 15.13 -7.43
N ALA A 624 -30.28 15.86 -7.73
CA ALA A 624 -29.22 15.38 -8.62
C ALA A 624 -28.50 14.14 -8.06
N LEU A 625 -28.22 14.11 -6.74
CA LEU A 625 -27.63 12.92 -6.10
C LEU A 625 -28.57 11.71 -6.13
N ARG A 626 -29.87 11.93 -5.91
CA ARG A 626 -30.89 10.87 -6.02
C ARG A 626 -30.94 10.31 -7.44
N ALA A 627 -30.98 11.19 -8.44
CA ALA A 627 -31.04 10.80 -9.84
C ALA A 627 -29.76 10.07 -10.30
N THR A 628 -28.58 10.47 -9.79
CA THR A 628 -27.33 9.71 -9.99
C THR A 628 -27.40 8.31 -9.38
N ARG A 629 -27.97 8.19 -8.18
CA ARG A 629 -28.14 6.88 -7.52
C ARG A 629 -29.11 5.98 -8.30
N GLU A 630 -30.18 6.53 -8.84
CA GLU A 630 -31.11 5.81 -9.73
C GLU A 630 -30.40 5.33 -11.00
N PHE A 631 -29.61 6.19 -11.64
CA PHE A 631 -28.79 5.81 -12.80
C PHE A 631 -27.80 4.68 -12.47
N LEU A 632 -27.18 4.69 -11.29
CA LEU A 632 -26.30 3.59 -10.85
C LEU A 632 -27.09 2.27 -10.74
N ARG A 633 -28.30 2.28 -10.17
CA ARG A 633 -29.16 1.08 -10.08
C ARG A 633 -29.61 0.57 -11.45
N GLU A 634 -29.93 1.47 -12.38
CA GLU A 634 -30.28 1.11 -13.77
C GLU A 634 -29.08 0.51 -14.51
N THR A 635 -27.90 1.10 -14.33
CA THR A 635 -26.65 0.60 -14.92
C THR A 635 -26.30 -0.77 -14.34
N GLU A 636 -26.45 -0.97 -13.04
CA GLU A 636 -26.30 -2.28 -12.38
C GLU A 636 -27.24 -3.33 -12.97
N THR A 637 -28.52 -2.99 -13.11
CA THR A 637 -29.51 -3.89 -13.74
C THR A 637 -29.11 -4.23 -15.18
N SER A 638 -28.50 -3.28 -15.89
CA SER A 638 -27.99 -3.49 -17.25
C SER A 638 -26.75 -4.40 -17.26
N ILE A 639 -25.85 -4.25 -16.29
CA ILE A 639 -24.69 -5.14 -16.09
C ILE A 639 -25.18 -6.57 -15.83
N GLU A 640 -26.17 -6.76 -14.95
CA GLU A 640 -26.72 -8.08 -14.66
C GLU A 640 -27.37 -8.72 -15.90
N LYS A 641 -28.14 -7.95 -16.67
CA LYS A 641 -28.75 -8.43 -17.92
C LYS A 641 -27.69 -8.86 -18.94
N GLU A 642 -26.65 -8.06 -19.11
CA GLU A 642 -25.56 -8.37 -20.04
C GLU A 642 -24.78 -9.61 -19.59
N MET A 643 -24.47 -9.70 -18.29
CA MET A 643 -23.83 -10.88 -17.71
C MET A 643 -24.68 -12.14 -17.92
N MET A 644 -25.98 -12.10 -17.62
CA MET A 644 -26.89 -13.23 -17.86
C MET A 644 -26.98 -13.60 -19.35
N HIS A 645 -26.92 -12.61 -20.24
CA HIS A 645 -26.86 -12.84 -21.68
C HIS A 645 -25.59 -13.60 -22.07
N LEU A 646 -24.43 -13.19 -21.55
CA LEU A 646 -23.13 -13.84 -21.78
C LEU A 646 -23.09 -15.26 -21.19
N GLU A 647 -23.60 -15.48 -19.98
CA GLU A 647 -23.71 -16.81 -19.36
C GLU A 647 -24.60 -17.74 -20.20
N LYS A 648 -25.69 -17.20 -20.76
CA LYS A 648 -26.57 -17.97 -21.67
C LYS A 648 -25.90 -18.30 -23.00
N LEU A 649 -25.15 -17.36 -23.57
CA LEU A 649 -24.43 -17.57 -24.84
C LEU A 649 -23.28 -18.56 -24.69
N THR A 650 -22.55 -18.50 -23.59
CA THR A 650 -21.39 -19.36 -23.32
C THR A 650 -21.78 -20.70 -22.71
N GLY A 651 -22.97 -20.79 -22.11
CA GLY A 651 -23.41 -21.96 -21.33
C GLY A 651 -22.66 -22.10 -20.00
N GLU A 652 -21.92 -21.08 -19.57
CA GLU A 652 -21.04 -21.12 -18.41
C GLU A 652 -21.29 -19.89 -17.51
N MET A 653 -21.59 -20.16 -16.24
CA MET A 653 -21.72 -19.15 -15.20
C MET A 653 -20.36 -18.54 -14.89
N ASN A 654 -20.31 -17.25 -14.54
CA ASN A 654 -19.05 -16.58 -14.17
C ASN A 654 -19.08 -16.06 -12.72
N PRO A 655 -18.73 -16.90 -11.73
CA PRO A 655 -18.72 -16.53 -10.31
C PRO A 655 -17.80 -15.34 -10.00
N SER A 656 -16.67 -15.23 -10.70
CA SER A 656 -15.69 -14.16 -10.49
C SER A 656 -16.25 -12.79 -10.84
N ILE A 657 -16.94 -12.67 -11.99
CA ILE A 657 -17.62 -11.42 -12.36
C ILE A 657 -18.79 -11.13 -11.42
N ARG A 658 -19.55 -12.15 -10.99
CA ARG A 658 -20.63 -11.97 -10.00
C ARG A 658 -20.11 -11.46 -8.66
N PHE A 659 -18.96 -11.96 -8.21
CA PHE A 659 -18.30 -11.49 -7.01
C PHE A 659 -17.84 -10.03 -7.14
N LEU A 660 -17.22 -9.66 -8.27
CA LEU A 660 -16.83 -8.28 -8.56
C LEU A 660 -18.03 -7.32 -8.56
N ILE A 661 -19.14 -7.73 -9.15
CA ILE A 661 -20.38 -6.94 -9.16
C ILE A 661 -20.97 -6.84 -7.75
N ALA A 662 -20.87 -7.89 -6.92
CA ALA A 662 -21.35 -7.86 -5.55
C ALA A 662 -20.52 -6.90 -4.67
N GLU A 663 -19.20 -6.90 -4.78
CA GLU A 663 -18.30 -5.94 -4.11
C GLU A 663 -18.64 -4.50 -4.55
N LEU A 664 -19.06 -4.34 -5.81
CA LEU A 664 -19.56 -3.08 -6.37
C LEU A 664 -20.91 -2.61 -5.82
N ARG A 665 -21.66 -3.42 -5.05
CA ARG A 665 -22.94 -2.99 -4.43
C ARG A 665 -22.75 -2.27 -3.11
N GLU A 666 -21.63 -2.49 -2.43
CA GLU A 666 -21.37 -1.91 -1.11
C GLU A 666 -21.27 -0.37 -1.18
N GLY A 667 -21.82 0.31 -0.18
CA GLY A 667 -21.75 1.78 -0.07
C GLY A 667 -22.87 2.56 -0.76
N LEU A 668 -23.75 1.92 -1.54
CA LEU A 668 -25.00 2.53 -2.04
C LEU A 668 -26.12 2.37 -0.99
N GLY A 669 -25.92 2.90 0.23
CA GLY A 669 -26.84 2.75 1.37
C GLY A 669 -28.30 3.09 1.02
N CYS A 670 -29.28 2.51 1.74
CA CYS A 670 -30.73 2.65 1.48
C CYS A 670 -31.23 4.09 1.43
#